data_AF-A0A923BGM2-F1
#
_entry.id   AF-A0A923BGM2-F1
#
_cell.length_a   1.000
_cell.length_b   1.000
_cell.length_c   1.000
_cell.angle_alpha   90.00
_cell.angle_beta   90.00
_cell.angle_gamma   90.00
#
_symmetry.space_group_name_H-M   'P 1'
#
loop_
_entity.id
_entity.type
_entity.pdbx_description
1 polymer ?
#
loop_
_entity_poly.entity_id
_entity_poly.type
_entity_poly.pdbx_seq_one_letter_code
_entity_poly.pdbx_strand_id
1 'polypeptide(L)'
;MSSRRIVSVLCTLGPSSLNRSAIERLQSRGVDLFRINLSHTPLERVAETIKTIQSFSNVPVCLDTEGAQVRTGTLAADVEVQDRQHVTLTRDTIVGNGQRFSLTPPSVFDNLKPNTLIGVDFDGVVLLVLQETEQGVDTVVLNGGRIGSNKAVTVDPAPLLPALSAKDVEAVRIGLEHGVKHFALSFANTADDVKQLRELVGPDATIISKIESKRGVRNIDAILTETDEILIDRGDLSREVPLENLPFLQKAIIRKANIAKVPVNVATNLLESMIVNRKPTRAELNDIVNTMLDGANGLVLAAETAIGSHPVRTVDIVLGLIERYRRSLEGYRIADLLDGGSVLLPSPHGSATARPLRLLSSESSMRRHSTRYPSIEIDLETAMDVEQLAHGVYSPLRGFMTREELEGVLDHNRLPDGQIWTMPIVLQGKSQEFAAFQPGQSIRLIDQRTGESTAILHLEDKFEVELENISKRWFGTADRAHPGVARFMSRGVTLLGGPIEYLGPASVARSPYQLTPQQTRMIFDIKGWTKIVAFHTRNVPHRGHEHVIANACERASADGILIHPVIGPKKKGDFTPQAVMGAYERLISARVPNALLAAFSTYSRYCGPREAVFTALCRKNFGCTHFVLGRDHTGVGGFYTPNQNRDLFDSLGDIGIAPVFFDSVHFSDLADDTIESAALGDGRAISGTAVRDLIAQGQVVPDWCMRTDISSWLLEMQGAGQSLFIE
;
A
#
# COMPACT_ATOMS: atom_id res chain seq x y z
N MET A 1 14.79 11.55 13.93
CA MET A 1 15.58 11.32 12.70
C MET A 1 15.10 10.02 12.11
N SER A 2 14.32 10.07 11.03
CA SER A 2 13.86 8.86 10.32
C SER A 2 15.08 8.04 9.91
N SER A 3 15.13 6.75 10.22
CA SER A 3 16.22 5.88 9.77
C SER A 3 16.28 5.97 8.25
N ARG A 4 17.36 6.56 7.72
CA ARG A 4 17.55 6.72 6.27
C ARG A 4 17.44 5.33 5.64
N ARG A 5 16.53 5.17 4.67
CA ARG A 5 16.26 3.87 4.02
C ARG A 5 17.55 3.37 3.37
N ILE A 6 17.81 2.06 3.43
CA ILE A 6 19.04 1.45 2.91
C ILE A 6 19.17 1.61 1.39
N VAL A 7 18.04 1.60 0.69
CA VAL A 7 17.94 1.79 -0.76
C VAL A 7 16.85 2.83 -1.04
N SER A 8 17.20 3.89 -1.76
CA SER A 8 16.29 4.96 -2.17
C SER A 8 15.42 4.52 -3.35
N VAL A 9 14.19 5.02 -3.43
CA VAL A 9 13.29 4.81 -4.56
C VAL A 9 13.00 6.14 -5.24
N LEU A 10 13.38 6.24 -6.51
CA LEU A 10 13.12 7.41 -7.34
C LEU A 10 12.04 7.05 -8.36
N CYS A 11 11.03 7.90 -8.53
CA CYS A 11 9.93 7.64 -9.45
C CYS A 11 9.84 8.73 -10.51
N THR A 12 9.79 8.33 -11.77
CA THR A 12 9.51 9.24 -12.88
C THR A 12 8.01 9.49 -12.94
N LEU A 13 7.62 10.77 -12.90
CA LEU A 13 6.24 11.18 -13.03
C LEU A 13 5.92 11.51 -14.49
N GLY A 14 4.79 11.00 -14.97
CA GLY A 14 4.34 11.14 -16.35
C GLY A 14 2.81 11.06 -16.44
N PRO A 15 2.24 10.89 -17.64
CA PRO A 15 0.78 10.92 -17.84
C PRO A 15 -0.04 10.05 -16.86
N SER A 16 0.45 8.88 -16.48
CA SER A 16 -0.26 7.95 -15.58
C SER A 16 -0.12 8.32 -14.09
N SER A 17 0.86 9.15 -13.73
CA SER A 17 1.22 9.47 -12.34
C SER A 17 1.25 10.95 -12.00
N LEU A 18 1.17 11.86 -12.98
CA LEU A 18 1.14 13.31 -12.80
C LEU A 18 -0.29 13.78 -12.51
N ASN A 19 -0.85 13.28 -11.42
CA ASN A 19 -2.14 13.69 -10.88
C ASN A 19 -2.13 13.57 -9.36
N ARG A 20 -3.03 14.31 -8.69
CA ARG A 20 -3.12 14.37 -7.22
C ARG A 20 -3.11 13.00 -6.56
N SER A 21 -4.01 12.11 -6.99
CA SER A 21 -4.19 10.79 -6.37
C SER A 21 -2.91 9.94 -6.43
N ALA A 22 -2.24 9.90 -7.58
CA ALA A 22 -1.01 9.15 -7.73
C ALA A 22 0.14 9.76 -6.91
N ILE A 23 0.33 11.08 -6.97
CA ILE A 23 1.40 11.79 -6.25
C ILE A 23 1.28 11.61 -4.74
N GLU A 24 0.09 11.87 -4.17
CA GLU A 24 -0.17 11.71 -2.73
C GLU A 24 0.05 10.24 -2.30
N ARG A 25 -0.43 9.28 -3.10
CA ARG A 25 -0.22 7.85 -2.81
C ARG A 25 1.26 7.48 -2.84
N LEU A 26 2.01 7.88 -3.87
CA LEU A 26 3.45 7.63 -3.99
C LEU A 26 4.23 8.25 -2.83
N GLN A 27 3.95 9.52 -2.47
CA GLN A 27 4.52 10.18 -1.29
C GLN A 27 4.23 9.36 -0.03
N SER A 28 2.99 8.89 0.13
CA SER A 28 2.58 8.16 1.32
C SER A 28 3.25 6.78 1.47
N ARG A 29 3.83 6.23 0.39
CA ARG A 29 4.70 5.02 0.40
C ARG A 29 6.15 5.36 0.76
N GLY A 30 6.48 6.64 0.82
CA GLY A 30 7.80 7.16 1.09
C GLY A 30 8.71 7.09 -0.13
N VAL A 31 8.24 7.42 -1.32
CA VAL A 31 9.15 7.67 -2.46
C VAL A 31 10.11 8.80 -2.09
N ASP A 32 11.39 8.62 -2.42
CA ASP A 32 12.48 9.49 -1.96
C ASP A 32 12.71 10.69 -2.90
N LEU A 33 12.43 10.54 -4.19
CA LEU A 33 12.60 11.60 -5.20
C LEU A 33 11.60 11.45 -6.36
N PHE A 34 11.03 12.56 -6.81
CA PHE A 34 10.23 12.61 -8.04
C PHE A 34 11.03 13.17 -9.19
N ARG A 35 11.16 12.38 -10.25
CA ARG A 35 11.93 12.73 -11.46
C ARG A 35 11.01 13.25 -12.56
N ILE A 36 11.37 14.39 -13.14
CA ILE A 36 10.78 14.90 -14.39
C ILE A 36 11.79 14.67 -15.50
N ASN A 37 11.43 13.85 -16.49
CA ASN A 37 12.27 13.61 -17.66
C ASN A 37 12.06 14.71 -18.71
N LEU A 38 13.12 15.45 -19.04
CA LEU A 38 13.06 16.58 -19.95
C LEU A 38 12.95 16.16 -21.42
N SER A 39 13.39 14.95 -21.81
CA SER A 39 13.18 14.44 -23.19
C SER A 39 11.69 14.34 -23.55
N HIS A 40 10.80 14.18 -22.56
CA HIS A 40 9.35 14.11 -22.74
C HIS A 40 8.58 15.32 -22.18
N THR A 41 9.29 16.31 -21.63
CA THR A 41 8.69 17.51 -21.06
C THR A 41 9.14 18.73 -21.86
N PRO A 42 8.23 19.34 -22.65
CA PRO A 42 8.51 20.61 -23.32
C PRO A 42 8.86 21.70 -22.31
N LEU A 43 9.74 22.63 -22.70
CA LEU A 43 10.29 23.67 -21.82
C LEU A 43 9.17 24.51 -21.18
N GLU A 44 8.14 24.84 -21.94
CA GLU A 44 6.98 25.62 -21.52
C GLU A 44 6.16 24.95 -20.40
N ARG A 45 6.27 23.62 -20.23
CA ARG A 45 5.54 22.88 -19.18
C ARG A 45 6.37 22.59 -17.94
N VAL A 46 7.67 22.87 -17.94
CA VAL A 46 8.57 22.51 -16.83
C VAL A 46 8.11 23.17 -15.53
N ALA A 47 7.87 24.48 -15.55
CA ALA A 47 7.42 25.24 -14.38
C ALA A 47 6.06 24.73 -13.84
N GLU A 48 5.08 24.50 -14.72
CA GLU A 48 3.76 23.98 -14.36
C GLU A 48 3.86 22.58 -13.73
N THR A 49 4.70 21.71 -14.30
CA THR A 49 4.91 20.34 -13.81
C THR A 49 5.51 20.36 -12.41
N ILE A 50 6.53 21.19 -12.16
CA ILE A 50 7.15 21.35 -10.83
C ILE A 50 6.11 21.82 -9.81
N LYS A 51 5.34 22.88 -10.13
CA LYS A 51 4.29 23.42 -9.25
C LYS A 51 3.22 22.39 -8.93
N THR A 52 2.81 21.60 -9.92
CA THR A 52 1.81 20.54 -9.74
C THR A 52 2.30 19.44 -8.80
N ILE A 53 3.59 19.07 -8.89
CA ILE A 53 4.15 18.07 -7.97
C ILE A 53 4.23 18.64 -6.56
N GLN A 54 4.74 19.86 -6.43
CA GLN A 54 4.90 20.56 -5.15
C GLN A 54 3.57 20.90 -4.46
N SER A 55 2.47 21.05 -5.20
CA SER A 55 1.14 21.31 -4.61
C SER A 55 0.53 20.06 -3.95
N PHE A 56 0.99 18.87 -4.31
CA PHE A 56 0.47 17.60 -3.80
C PHE A 56 1.50 16.80 -2.96
N SER A 57 2.75 17.25 -2.90
CA SER A 57 3.84 16.51 -2.26
C SER A 57 5.00 17.41 -1.80
N ASN A 58 5.63 17.01 -0.71
CA ASN A 58 6.89 17.54 -0.19
C ASN A 58 8.11 16.70 -0.61
N VAL A 59 7.91 15.59 -1.33
CA VAL A 59 9.01 14.80 -1.92
C VAL A 59 9.80 15.70 -2.87
N PRO A 60 11.14 15.77 -2.76
CA PRO A 60 11.94 16.63 -3.62
C PRO A 60 11.80 16.26 -5.11
N VAL A 61 11.95 17.26 -5.97
CA VAL A 61 11.90 17.10 -7.43
C VAL A 61 13.31 17.03 -7.99
N CYS A 62 13.50 16.21 -9.02
CA CYS A 62 14.72 16.09 -9.81
C CYS A 62 14.42 16.36 -11.29
N LEU A 63 15.20 17.26 -11.91
CA LEU A 63 15.16 17.46 -13.35
C LEU A 63 16.18 16.54 -14.03
N ASP A 64 15.69 15.61 -14.84
CA ASP A 64 16.49 14.70 -15.66
C ASP A 64 16.66 15.32 -17.04
N THR A 65 17.86 15.87 -17.28
CA THR A 65 18.24 16.58 -18.52
C THR A 65 18.08 15.67 -19.73
N GLU A 66 17.81 16.24 -20.89
CA GLU A 66 17.72 15.48 -22.15
C GLU A 66 19.13 15.13 -22.66
N GLY A 67 20.10 16.02 -22.44
CA GLY A 67 21.45 15.89 -22.97
C GLY A 67 21.50 16.19 -24.47
N ALA A 68 22.70 16.49 -24.98
CA ALA A 68 22.86 16.67 -26.41
C ALA A 68 22.98 15.30 -27.10
N GLN A 69 21.92 14.88 -27.80
CA GLN A 69 21.89 13.68 -28.63
C GLN A 69 21.76 14.05 -30.11
N VAL A 70 22.27 13.19 -30.98
CA VAL A 70 21.98 13.28 -32.42
C VAL A 70 20.64 12.61 -32.68
N ARG A 71 19.76 13.29 -33.42
CA ARG A 71 18.45 12.79 -33.81
C ARG A 71 18.16 13.08 -35.28
N THR A 72 17.28 12.29 -35.89
CA THR A 72 16.69 12.64 -37.18
C THR A 72 15.78 13.85 -37.04
N GLY A 73 15.82 14.76 -38.01
CA GLY A 73 14.85 15.84 -38.12
C GLY A 73 13.46 15.33 -38.51
N THR A 74 12.57 16.25 -38.85
CA THR A 74 11.22 15.90 -39.32
C THR A 74 11.33 15.14 -40.65
N LEU A 75 10.66 13.99 -40.75
CA LEU A 75 10.56 13.17 -41.95
C LEU A 75 9.11 13.08 -42.41
N ALA A 76 8.90 12.84 -43.70
CA ALA A 76 7.61 12.45 -44.25
C ALA A 76 7.12 11.14 -43.60
N ALA A 77 5.81 10.86 -43.71
CA ALA A 77 5.27 9.59 -43.23
C ALA A 77 5.86 8.40 -44.02
N ASP A 78 6.15 7.31 -43.31
CA ASP A 78 6.60 6.02 -43.88
C ASP A 78 7.87 6.11 -44.76
N VAL A 79 8.89 6.86 -44.32
CA VAL A 79 10.19 6.87 -45.01
C VAL A 79 10.91 5.55 -44.81
N GLU A 80 11.33 4.95 -45.92
CA GLU A 80 12.11 3.71 -45.97
C GLU A 80 13.28 3.88 -46.93
N VAL A 81 14.42 3.30 -46.57
CA VAL A 81 15.64 3.30 -47.39
C VAL A 81 16.12 1.88 -47.61
N GLN A 82 16.66 1.60 -48.81
CA GLN A 82 17.09 0.26 -49.20
C GLN A 82 18.62 0.13 -49.16
N ASP A 83 19.11 -1.10 -49.01
CA ASP A 83 20.54 -1.40 -49.12
C ASP A 83 21.14 -0.81 -50.41
N ARG A 84 22.31 -0.19 -50.28
CA ARG A 84 23.07 0.47 -51.35
C ARG A 84 22.42 1.74 -51.91
N GLN A 85 21.29 2.20 -51.38
CA GLN A 85 20.69 3.47 -51.76
C GLN A 85 21.60 4.64 -51.33
N HIS A 86 21.72 5.65 -52.18
CA HIS A 86 22.38 6.90 -51.82
C HIS A 86 21.40 7.84 -51.12
N VAL A 87 21.83 8.41 -50.00
CA VAL A 87 21.03 9.33 -49.19
C VAL A 87 21.89 10.52 -48.78
N THR A 88 21.37 11.74 -48.97
CA THR A 88 22.05 12.97 -48.56
C THR A 88 21.55 13.39 -47.18
N LEU A 89 22.45 13.54 -46.21
CA LEU A 89 22.13 14.14 -44.93
C LEU A 89 22.44 15.64 -45.00
N THR A 90 21.51 16.48 -44.56
CA THR A 90 21.66 17.95 -44.70
C THR A 90 21.58 18.70 -43.37
N ARG A 91 22.35 19.79 -43.28
CA ARG A 91 22.33 20.73 -42.15
C ARG A 91 21.01 21.51 -42.05
N ASP A 92 20.34 21.70 -43.19
CA ASP A 92 19.12 22.50 -43.27
C ASP A 92 17.95 21.78 -42.59
N THR A 93 17.15 22.55 -41.84
CA THR A 93 15.91 22.01 -41.26
C THR A 93 14.86 21.85 -42.37
N ILE A 94 14.70 20.61 -42.84
CA ILE A 94 13.74 20.23 -43.88
C ILE A 94 12.82 19.10 -43.40
N VAL A 95 11.68 18.93 -44.07
CA VAL A 95 10.92 17.68 -44.02
C VAL A 95 11.60 16.67 -44.93
N GLY A 96 12.32 15.73 -44.33
CA GLY A 96 13.11 14.73 -45.03
C GLY A 96 12.29 13.61 -45.68
N ASN A 97 12.92 12.88 -46.58
CA ASN A 97 12.38 11.69 -47.25
C ASN A 97 13.49 10.63 -47.44
N GLY A 98 13.21 9.56 -48.19
CA GLY A 98 14.18 8.48 -48.42
C GLY A 98 15.43 8.88 -49.21
N GLN A 99 15.48 10.06 -49.82
CA GLN A 99 16.64 10.55 -50.58
C GLN A 99 17.43 11.61 -49.82
N ARG A 100 16.77 12.42 -49.00
CA ARG A 100 17.42 13.50 -48.25
C ARG A 100 16.71 13.77 -46.94
N PHE A 101 17.45 13.82 -45.82
CA PHE A 101 16.88 14.21 -44.53
C PHE A 101 17.91 14.93 -43.63
N SER A 102 17.44 15.56 -42.56
CA SER A 102 18.26 16.38 -41.67
C SER A 102 18.62 15.65 -40.38
N LEU A 103 19.73 16.05 -39.76
CA LEU A 103 20.13 15.64 -38.41
C LEU A 103 20.14 16.84 -37.47
N THR A 104 19.78 16.60 -36.21
CA THR A 104 19.80 17.60 -35.13
C THR A 104 20.70 17.09 -34.01
N PRO A 105 21.58 17.92 -33.42
CA PRO A 105 21.84 19.32 -33.76
C PRO A 105 22.68 19.46 -35.05
N PRO A 106 22.57 20.59 -35.79
CA PRO A 106 23.36 20.84 -37.00
C PRO A 106 24.89 20.79 -36.78
N SER A 107 25.37 20.99 -35.55
CA SER A 107 26.78 20.86 -35.19
C SER A 107 27.34 19.44 -35.36
N VAL A 108 26.49 18.42 -35.47
CA VAL A 108 26.96 17.04 -35.72
C VAL A 108 27.73 16.93 -37.05
N PHE A 109 27.35 17.72 -38.06
CA PHE A 109 27.94 17.68 -39.39
C PHE A 109 29.42 18.07 -39.41
N ASP A 110 29.91 18.78 -38.41
CA ASP A 110 31.33 19.14 -38.29
C ASP A 110 32.21 17.90 -38.02
N ASN A 111 31.61 16.81 -37.54
CA ASN A 111 32.26 15.55 -37.23
C ASN A 111 31.99 14.44 -38.27
N LEU A 112 31.08 14.66 -39.24
CA LEU A 112 30.74 13.65 -40.24
C LEU A 112 31.75 13.66 -41.39
N LYS A 113 32.79 12.83 -41.28
CA LYS A 113 33.86 12.70 -42.27
C LYS A 113 33.69 11.44 -43.13
N PRO A 114 34.29 11.36 -44.33
CA PRO A 114 34.33 10.11 -45.09
C PRO A 114 34.72 8.92 -44.19
N ASN A 115 34.04 7.79 -44.38
CA ASN A 115 34.19 6.58 -43.58
C ASN A 115 33.54 6.60 -42.18
N THR A 116 32.76 7.63 -41.84
CA THR A 116 31.93 7.66 -40.61
C THR A 116 30.70 6.78 -40.79
N LEU A 117 30.39 5.94 -39.80
CA LEU A 117 29.15 5.16 -39.76
C LEU A 117 28.07 5.93 -39.00
N ILE A 118 26.84 5.90 -39.51
CA ILE A 118 25.68 6.54 -38.90
C ILE A 118 24.58 5.50 -38.79
N GLY A 119 24.22 5.12 -37.56
CA GLY A 119 23.08 4.26 -37.25
C GLY A 119 21.85 5.09 -36.89
N VAL A 120 20.67 4.72 -37.40
CA VAL A 120 19.38 5.33 -37.02
C VAL A 120 18.48 4.30 -36.38
N ASP A 121 17.84 4.68 -35.26
CA ASP A 121 16.92 3.83 -34.49
C ASP A 121 17.55 2.48 -34.10
N PHE A 122 18.79 2.55 -33.57
CA PHE A 122 19.55 1.40 -33.06
C PHE A 122 19.96 0.41 -34.16
N ASP A 123 20.68 0.92 -35.16
CA ASP A 123 21.18 0.19 -36.35
C ASP A 123 20.11 -0.42 -37.25
N GLY A 124 18.84 -0.07 -37.03
CA GLY A 124 17.75 -0.39 -37.94
C GLY A 124 18.01 0.13 -39.35
N VAL A 125 18.66 1.29 -39.46
CA VAL A 125 19.29 1.76 -40.69
C VAL A 125 20.75 2.12 -40.40
N VAL A 126 21.67 1.69 -41.27
CA VAL A 126 23.09 2.03 -41.19
C VAL A 126 23.53 2.73 -42.47
N LEU A 127 24.11 3.91 -42.34
CA LEU A 127 24.64 4.74 -43.42
C LEU A 127 26.16 4.86 -43.26
N LEU A 128 26.87 4.86 -44.39
CA LEU A 128 28.31 5.19 -44.46
C LEU A 128 28.48 6.53 -45.16
N VAL A 129 29.17 7.47 -44.51
CA VAL A 129 29.52 8.75 -45.11
C VAL A 129 30.56 8.54 -46.21
N LEU A 130 30.23 8.95 -47.43
CA LEU A 130 31.12 8.87 -48.59
C LEU A 130 31.96 10.14 -48.74
N GLN A 131 31.32 11.30 -48.67
CA GLN A 131 31.96 12.59 -48.87
C GLN A 131 31.18 13.73 -48.20
N GLU A 132 31.89 14.82 -47.88
CA GLU A 132 31.29 16.07 -47.45
C GLU A 132 30.75 16.85 -48.66
N THR A 133 29.61 17.52 -48.48
CA THR A 133 29.03 18.45 -49.46
C THR A 133 28.88 19.83 -48.83
N GLU A 134 28.65 20.88 -49.62
CA GLU A 134 28.45 22.23 -49.09
C GLU A 134 27.28 22.28 -48.07
N GLN A 135 26.25 21.46 -48.28
CA GLN A 135 25.02 21.47 -47.47
C GLN A 135 24.90 20.29 -46.48
N GLY A 136 25.92 19.45 -46.34
CA GLY A 136 25.89 18.29 -45.43
C GLY A 136 26.85 17.17 -45.86
N VAL A 137 26.36 15.94 -45.98
CA VAL A 137 27.15 14.77 -46.40
C VAL A 137 26.35 13.84 -47.31
N ASP A 138 27.03 13.24 -48.28
CA ASP A 138 26.48 12.13 -49.07
C ASP A 138 26.82 10.80 -48.41
N THR A 139 25.84 9.92 -48.33
CA THR A 139 25.96 8.62 -47.69
C THR A 139 25.47 7.49 -48.59
N VAL A 140 25.91 6.27 -48.29
CA VAL A 140 25.34 5.04 -48.84
C VAL A 140 24.75 4.20 -47.70
N VAL A 141 23.57 3.63 -47.93
CA VAL A 141 22.92 2.72 -47.00
C VAL A 141 23.63 1.37 -47.03
N LEU A 142 24.18 0.97 -45.89
CA LEU A 142 24.76 -0.37 -45.68
C LEU A 142 23.70 -1.39 -45.20
N ASN A 143 22.72 -0.92 -44.43
CA ASN A 143 21.58 -1.70 -43.96
C ASN A 143 20.32 -0.83 -44.04
N GLY A 144 19.36 -1.24 -44.86
CA GLY A 144 18.11 -0.54 -45.10
C GLY A 144 17.03 -0.82 -44.07
N GLY A 145 15.98 0.00 -44.07
CA GLY A 145 14.91 -0.05 -43.08
C GLY A 145 14.11 1.24 -43.03
N ARG A 146 13.20 1.32 -42.05
CA ARG A 146 12.34 2.49 -41.82
C ARG A 146 13.07 3.56 -41.02
N ILE A 147 12.87 4.82 -41.42
CA ILE A 147 13.40 6.00 -40.74
C ILE A 147 12.22 6.85 -40.29
N GLY A 148 12.16 7.17 -38.99
CA GLY A 148 11.14 8.05 -38.42
C GLY A 148 11.69 9.40 -37.98
N SER A 149 10.81 10.37 -37.77
CA SER A 149 11.14 11.67 -37.19
C SER A 149 11.61 11.54 -35.73
N ASN A 150 12.56 12.39 -35.32
CA ASN A 150 13.04 12.50 -33.94
C ASN A 150 13.60 11.19 -33.35
N LYS A 151 14.10 10.30 -34.22
CA LYS A 151 14.72 9.03 -33.85
C LYS A 151 16.17 9.25 -33.46
N ALA A 152 16.66 8.48 -32.49
CA ALA A 152 18.03 8.54 -32.04
C ALA A 152 18.99 8.12 -33.16
N VAL A 153 20.11 8.81 -33.25
CA VAL A 153 21.16 8.58 -34.25
C VAL A 153 22.49 8.35 -33.54
N THR A 154 23.13 7.23 -33.85
CA THR A 154 24.47 6.87 -33.38
C THR A 154 25.46 7.21 -34.48
N VAL A 155 26.61 7.77 -34.13
CA VAL A 155 27.66 8.12 -35.08
C VAL A 155 28.97 7.49 -34.58
N ASP A 156 29.71 6.82 -35.47
CA ASP A 156 31.00 6.21 -35.16
C ASP A 156 32.09 6.71 -36.14
N PRO A 157 33.12 7.44 -35.64
CA PRO A 157 33.38 7.77 -34.24
C PRO A 157 32.39 8.79 -33.66
N ALA A 158 32.10 8.66 -32.35
CA ALA A 158 31.12 9.51 -31.66
C ALA A 158 31.53 11.00 -31.67
N PRO A 159 30.62 11.93 -32.03
CA PRO A 159 30.90 13.36 -32.09
C PRO A 159 31.09 13.96 -30.69
N LEU A 160 31.83 15.07 -30.64
CA LEU A 160 31.85 15.94 -29.46
C LEU A 160 30.59 16.80 -29.45
N LEU A 161 29.67 16.47 -28.54
CA LEU A 161 28.47 17.24 -28.27
C LEU A 161 28.60 17.98 -26.93
N PRO A 162 27.95 19.15 -26.76
CA PRO A 162 27.93 19.84 -25.47
C PRO A 162 27.25 18.97 -24.41
N ALA A 163 27.66 19.08 -23.15
CA ALA A 163 27.06 18.32 -22.05
C ALA A 163 25.57 18.64 -21.87
N LEU A 164 25.18 19.89 -22.10
CA LEU A 164 23.82 20.40 -21.94
C LEU A 164 23.32 20.99 -23.26
N SER A 165 22.06 20.68 -23.60
CA SER A 165 21.38 21.39 -24.68
C SER A 165 20.93 22.79 -24.24
N ALA A 166 20.60 23.67 -25.19
CA ALA A 166 20.02 24.98 -24.87
C ALA A 166 18.72 24.87 -24.07
N LYS A 167 17.92 23.83 -24.34
CA LYS A 167 16.73 23.49 -23.58
C LYS A 167 17.06 23.09 -22.14
N ASP A 168 18.10 22.27 -21.94
CA ASP A 168 18.53 21.86 -20.60
C ASP A 168 18.97 23.06 -19.76
N VAL A 169 19.77 23.96 -20.33
CA VAL A 169 20.24 25.16 -19.62
C VAL A 169 19.06 26.00 -19.12
N GLU A 170 18.04 26.20 -19.96
CA GLU A 170 16.87 26.98 -19.59
C GLU A 170 15.95 26.23 -18.60
N ALA A 171 15.76 24.92 -18.80
CA ALA A 171 14.98 24.10 -17.87
C ALA A 171 15.62 24.06 -16.48
N VAL A 172 16.95 24.02 -16.39
CA VAL A 172 17.69 24.08 -15.12
C VAL A 172 17.44 25.42 -14.42
N ARG A 173 17.50 26.55 -15.14
CA ARG A 173 17.17 27.87 -14.56
C ARG A 173 15.77 27.92 -13.99
N ILE A 174 14.78 27.46 -14.75
CA ILE A 174 13.39 27.34 -14.29
C ILE A 174 13.31 26.47 -13.03
N GLY A 175 14.03 25.34 -13.01
CA GLY A 175 14.10 24.45 -11.85
C GLY A 175 14.62 25.16 -10.59
N LEU A 176 15.74 25.88 -10.71
CA LEU A 176 16.33 26.64 -9.60
C LEU A 176 15.38 27.71 -9.07
N GLU A 177 14.68 28.44 -9.95
CA GLU A 177 13.66 29.43 -9.56
C GLU A 177 12.51 28.82 -8.74
N HIS A 178 12.20 27.54 -8.96
CA HIS A 178 11.16 26.79 -8.24
C HIS A 178 11.72 25.95 -7.07
N GLY A 179 12.98 26.18 -6.69
CA GLY A 179 13.61 25.53 -5.54
C GLY A 179 14.01 24.07 -5.76
N VAL A 180 14.13 23.61 -7.03
CA VAL A 180 14.68 22.30 -7.35
C VAL A 180 16.15 22.24 -6.94
N LYS A 181 16.53 21.17 -6.25
CA LYS A 181 17.92 20.94 -5.81
C LYS A 181 18.57 19.70 -6.41
N HIS A 182 17.82 18.85 -7.12
CA HIS A 182 18.36 17.63 -7.71
C HIS A 182 18.34 17.73 -9.23
N PHE A 183 19.46 17.42 -9.87
CA PHE A 183 19.60 17.50 -11.32
C PHE A 183 20.34 16.25 -11.82
N ALA A 184 19.71 15.48 -12.71
CA ALA A 184 20.36 14.35 -13.36
C ALA A 184 20.94 14.79 -14.71
N LEU A 185 22.23 14.55 -14.90
CA LEU A 185 22.98 14.88 -16.12
C LEU A 185 22.97 13.68 -17.07
N SER A 186 22.18 13.75 -18.14
CA SER A 186 22.18 12.75 -19.21
C SER A 186 23.47 12.81 -20.02
N PHE A 187 23.92 11.64 -20.48
CA PHE A 187 25.13 11.40 -21.26
C PHE A 187 26.38 12.01 -20.61
N ALA A 188 26.54 11.84 -19.29
CA ALA A 188 27.74 12.29 -18.59
C ALA A 188 28.96 11.51 -19.10
N ASN A 189 29.76 12.16 -19.96
CA ASN A 189 30.87 11.53 -20.66
C ASN A 189 32.22 11.86 -20.04
N THR A 190 32.34 13.01 -19.36
CA THR A 190 33.58 13.49 -18.76
C THR A 190 33.34 14.21 -17.42
N ALA A 191 34.41 14.38 -16.64
CA ALA A 191 34.40 15.20 -15.43
C ALA A 191 34.05 16.68 -15.70
N ASP A 192 34.42 17.18 -16.89
CA ASP A 192 34.12 18.55 -17.31
C ASP A 192 32.63 18.78 -17.54
N ASP A 193 31.92 17.78 -18.09
CA ASP A 193 30.47 17.82 -18.26
C ASP A 193 29.76 18.04 -16.91
N VAL A 194 30.25 17.37 -15.86
CA VAL A 194 29.73 17.51 -14.48
C VAL A 194 30.03 18.92 -13.94
N LYS A 195 31.23 19.46 -14.20
CA LYS A 195 31.61 20.83 -13.81
C LYS A 195 30.76 21.88 -14.49
N GLN A 196 30.47 21.73 -15.78
CA GLN A 196 29.60 22.64 -16.51
C GLN A 196 28.20 22.69 -15.90
N LEU A 197 27.61 21.53 -15.55
CA LEU A 197 26.33 21.53 -14.84
C LEU A 197 26.47 22.13 -13.44
N ARG A 198 27.54 21.82 -12.69
CA ARG A 198 27.83 22.38 -11.36
C ARG A 198 27.88 23.90 -11.35
N GLU A 199 28.52 24.51 -12.35
CA GLU A 199 28.57 25.96 -12.51
C GLU A 199 27.18 26.56 -12.71
N LEU A 200 26.29 25.85 -13.40
CA LEU A 200 24.92 26.28 -13.65
C LEU A 200 24.01 26.13 -12.42
N VAL A 201 24.10 25.01 -11.70
CA VAL A 201 23.20 24.69 -10.57
C VAL A 201 23.68 25.19 -9.21
N GLY A 202 24.98 25.48 -9.09
CA GLY A 202 25.61 25.90 -7.84
C GLY A 202 26.01 24.74 -6.90
N PRO A 203 26.69 25.06 -5.79
CA PRO A 203 27.26 24.07 -4.87
C PRO A 203 26.21 23.37 -4.00
N ASP A 204 25.05 23.98 -3.78
CA ASP A 204 24.00 23.46 -2.90
C ASP A 204 23.08 22.42 -3.57
N ALA A 205 23.22 22.25 -4.89
CA ALA A 205 22.47 21.27 -5.67
C ALA A 205 23.15 19.90 -5.62
N THR A 206 22.36 18.83 -5.77
CA THR A 206 22.83 17.46 -5.94
C THR A 206 22.80 17.10 -7.42
N ILE A 207 23.97 16.71 -7.96
CA ILE A 207 24.13 16.25 -9.34
C ILE A 207 24.17 14.72 -9.36
N ILE A 208 23.31 14.14 -10.19
CA ILE A 208 23.27 12.71 -10.48
C ILE A 208 23.82 12.49 -11.91
N SER A 209 25.05 12.04 -12.05
CA SER A 209 25.64 11.80 -13.38
C SER A 209 25.15 10.47 -13.98
N LYS A 210 24.48 10.53 -15.13
CA LYS A 210 23.96 9.34 -15.80
C LYS A 210 25.04 8.70 -16.67
N ILE A 211 25.33 7.43 -16.41
CA ILE A 211 26.32 6.63 -17.13
C ILE A 211 25.58 5.82 -18.20
N GLU A 212 25.59 6.38 -19.42
CA GLU A 212 24.73 5.93 -20.53
C GLU A 212 25.52 5.54 -21.79
N SER A 213 26.83 5.84 -21.82
CA SER A 213 27.68 5.68 -23.01
C SER A 213 28.99 4.96 -22.73
N LYS A 214 29.62 4.40 -23.77
CA LYS A 214 31.00 3.85 -23.68
C LYS A 214 31.98 4.87 -23.13
N ARG A 215 31.84 6.15 -23.52
CA ARG A 215 32.76 7.21 -23.12
C ARG A 215 32.60 7.53 -21.63
N GLY A 216 31.37 7.61 -21.12
CA GLY A 216 31.10 7.75 -19.69
C GLY A 216 31.67 6.59 -18.89
N VAL A 217 31.48 5.35 -19.35
CA VAL A 217 32.05 4.16 -18.70
C VAL A 217 33.59 4.20 -18.67
N ARG A 218 34.25 4.60 -19.75
CA ARG A 218 35.72 4.72 -19.80
C ARG A 218 36.25 5.81 -18.86
N ASN A 219 35.51 6.89 -18.70
CA ASN A 219 35.90 8.04 -17.87
C ASN A 219 35.31 8.01 -16.45
N ILE A 220 34.71 6.89 -16.05
CA ILE A 220 33.94 6.79 -14.80
C ILE A 220 34.74 7.24 -13.58
N ASP A 221 36.03 6.91 -13.49
CA ASP A 221 36.85 7.26 -12.32
C ASP A 221 37.00 8.78 -12.16
N ALA A 222 37.05 9.54 -13.26
CA ALA A 222 37.11 11.00 -13.23
C ALA A 222 35.73 11.64 -13.02
N ILE A 223 34.65 11.00 -13.49
CA ILE A 223 33.29 11.48 -13.21
C ILE A 223 32.97 11.34 -11.71
N LEU A 224 33.39 10.22 -11.11
CA LEU A 224 33.19 9.94 -9.68
C LEU A 224 33.85 10.96 -8.75
N THR A 225 34.87 11.71 -9.20
CA THR A 225 35.51 12.73 -8.35
C THR A 225 34.74 14.05 -8.29
N GLU A 226 33.81 14.29 -9.22
CA GLU A 226 33.12 15.59 -9.36
C GLU A 226 31.61 15.51 -9.11
N THR A 227 31.05 14.30 -9.15
CA THR A 227 29.61 14.06 -9.02
C THR A 227 29.19 13.75 -7.58
N ASP A 228 27.93 14.01 -7.23
CA ASP A 228 27.39 13.66 -5.91
C ASP A 228 26.85 12.23 -5.89
N GLU A 229 26.22 11.80 -6.99
CA GLU A 229 25.67 10.46 -7.18
C GLU A 229 25.81 10.06 -8.66
N ILE A 230 25.79 8.76 -8.95
CA ILE A 230 25.67 8.27 -10.33
C ILE A 230 24.36 7.52 -10.56
N LEU A 231 23.91 7.50 -11.81
CA LEU A 231 22.78 6.70 -12.27
C LEU A 231 23.20 5.86 -13.47
N ILE A 232 23.15 4.54 -13.35
CA ILE A 232 23.36 3.64 -14.49
C ILE A 232 22.04 3.56 -15.27
N ASP A 233 22.01 4.15 -16.47
CA ASP A 233 20.87 3.98 -17.39
C ASP A 233 21.14 2.77 -18.29
N ARG A 234 20.47 1.67 -17.99
CA ARG A 234 20.68 0.39 -18.68
C ARG A 234 20.09 0.42 -20.09
N GLY A 235 18.99 1.15 -20.28
CA GLY A 235 18.33 1.30 -21.56
C GLY A 235 19.25 1.97 -22.56
N ASP A 236 19.80 3.12 -22.20
CA ASP A 236 20.74 3.82 -23.10
C ASP A 236 22.09 3.10 -23.23
N LEU A 237 22.65 2.60 -22.14
CA LEU A 237 23.93 1.88 -22.19
C LEU A 237 23.88 0.58 -23.01
N SER A 238 22.75 -0.13 -23.00
CA SER A 238 22.53 -1.36 -23.79
C SER A 238 22.60 -1.15 -25.31
N ARG A 239 22.43 0.09 -25.77
CA ARG A 239 22.52 0.46 -27.19
C ARG A 239 23.96 0.68 -27.63
N GLU A 240 24.83 0.94 -26.68
CA GLU A 240 26.23 1.22 -26.92
C GLU A 240 27.06 -0.07 -26.89
N VAL A 241 26.77 -0.98 -25.96
CA VAL A 241 27.57 -2.20 -25.72
C VAL A 241 26.77 -3.46 -26.04
N PRO A 242 27.43 -4.58 -26.41
CA PRO A 242 26.74 -5.86 -26.54
C PRO A 242 25.94 -6.21 -25.28
N LEU A 243 24.71 -6.71 -25.44
CA LEU A 243 23.75 -6.92 -24.35
C LEU A 243 24.31 -7.84 -23.26
N GLU A 244 25.05 -8.87 -23.64
CA GLU A 244 25.68 -9.81 -22.72
C GLU A 244 26.72 -9.15 -21.79
N ASN A 245 27.26 -7.99 -22.17
CA ASN A 245 28.22 -7.25 -21.35
C ASN A 245 27.55 -6.34 -20.31
N LEU A 246 26.26 -6.00 -20.50
CA LEU A 246 25.56 -5.03 -19.67
C LEU A 246 25.52 -5.42 -18.17
N PRO A 247 25.21 -6.68 -17.78
CA PRO A 247 25.22 -7.07 -16.37
C PRO A 247 26.61 -6.95 -15.73
N PHE A 248 27.67 -7.23 -16.48
CA PHE A 248 29.05 -7.13 -15.99
C PHE A 248 29.48 -5.68 -15.83
N LEU A 249 29.11 -4.81 -16.78
CA LEU A 249 29.36 -3.38 -16.69
C LEU A 249 28.64 -2.75 -15.50
N GLN A 250 27.36 -3.09 -15.27
CA GLN A 250 26.62 -2.64 -14.09
C GLN A 250 27.39 -2.98 -12.80
N LYS A 251 27.79 -4.25 -12.62
CA LYS A 251 28.55 -4.69 -11.45
C LYS A 251 29.89 -3.95 -11.30
N ALA A 252 30.60 -3.75 -12.41
CA ALA A 252 31.88 -3.03 -12.39
C ALA A 252 31.72 -1.55 -12.01
N ILE A 253 30.70 -0.87 -12.55
CA ILE A 253 30.39 0.53 -12.25
C ILE A 253 29.95 0.68 -10.78
N ILE A 254 29.03 -0.17 -10.30
CA ILE A 254 28.59 -0.18 -8.90
C ILE A 254 29.79 -0.36 -7.96
N ARG A 255 30.68 -1.32 -8.25
CA ARG A 255 31.87 -1.54 -7.44
C ARG A 255 32.80 -0.33 -7.40
N LYS A 256 33.05 0.32 -8.54
CA LYS A 256 33.88 1.53 -8.61
C LYS A 256 33.27 2.68 -7.82
N ALA A 257 31.97 2.92 -7.96
CA ALA A 257 31.26 3.96 -7.22
C ALA A 257 31.30 3.70 -5.70
N ASN A 258 31.06 2.45 -5.28
CA ASN A 258 31.15 2.06 -3.87
C ASN A 258 32.56 2.24 -3.29
N ILE A 259 33.63 1.95 -4.05
CA ILE A 259 35.02 2.22 -3.63
C ILE A 259 35.25 3.73 -3.49
N ALA A 260 34.72 4.53 -4.41
CA ALA A 260 34.78 5.99 -4.37
C ALA A 260 33.86 6.61 -3.31
N LYS A 261 33.00 5.80 -2.65
CA LYS A 261 31.96 6.24 -1.71
C LYS A 261 30.94 7.21 -2.33
N VAL A 262 30.71 7.07 -3.63
CA VAL A 262 29.68 7.81 -4.37
C VAL A 262 28.44 6.92 -4.49
N PRO A 263 27.26 7.37 -4.03
CA PRO A 263 26.03 6.61 -4.20
C PRO A 263 25.74 6.26 -5.66
N VAL A 264 25.31 5.03 -5.90
CA VAL A 264 24.99 4.52 -7.23
C VAL A 264 23.54 4.07 -7.33
N ASN A 265 22.83 4.69 -8.26
CA ASN A 265 21.45 4.39 -8.61
C ASN A 265 21.40 3.56 -9.90
N VAL A 266 20.37 2.73 -10.09
CA VAL A 266 20.15 1.96 -11.31
C VAL A 266 18.76 2.26 -11.86
N ALA A 267 18.66 2.61 -13.14
CA ALA A 267 17.42 2.90 -13.86
C ALA A 267 17.10 1.87 -14.94
N THR A 268 15.85 1.93 -15.41
CA THR A 268 15.29 1.24 -16.59
C THR A 268 15.26 -0.28 -16.49
N ASN A 269 14.28 -0.91 -17.12
CA ASN A 269 14.13 -2.38 -17.14
C ASN A 269 14.09 -3.08 -15.77
N LEU A 270 13.71 -2.35 -14.70
CA LEU A 270 13.54 -2.94 -13.37
C LEU A 270 12.20 -3.68 -13.30
N LEU A 271 11.11 -3.06 -13.78
CA LEU A 271 9.76 -3.63 -13.82
C LEU A 271 9.05 -3.27 -15.15
N GLU A 272 9.78 -3.34 -16.26
CA GLU A 272 9.29 -2.99 -17.62
C GLU A 272 7.95 -3.65 -17.96
N SER A 273 7.81 -4.93 -17.62
CA SER A 273 6.59 -5.69 -17.90
C SER A 273 5.36 -5.11 -17.21
N MET A 274 5.54 -4.33 -16.14
CA MET A 274 4.46 -3.68 -15.39
C MET A 274 3.95 -2.38 -16.01
N ILE A 275 4.50 -1.94 -17.14
CA ILE A 275 3.87 -0.91 -17.96
C ILE A 275 2.45 -1.35 -18.34
N VAL A 276 2.30 -2.62 -18.71
CA VAL A 276 1.02 -3.22 -19.12
C VAL A 276 0.49 -4.23 -18.09
N ASN A 277 1.37 -5.00 -17.45
CA ASN A 277 0.96 -6.09 -16.56
C ASN A 277 0.80 -5.64 -15.09
N ARG A 278 -0.02 -6.38 -14.34
CA ARG A 278 -0.20 -6.16 -12.89
C ARG A 278 0.94 -6.71 -12.03
N LYS A 279 1.72 -7.65 -12.55
CA LYS A 279 2.79 -8.34 -11.83
C LYS A 279 4.04 -8.36 -12.71
N PRO A 280 5.24 -8.28 -12.11
CA PRO A 280 6.48 -8.42 -12.84
C PRO A 280 6.77 -9.89 -13.16
N THR A 281 7.75 -10.07 -14.03
CA THR A 281 8.36 -11.35 -14.32
C THR A 281 9.28 -11.79 -13.17
N ARG A 282 9.56 -13.09 -13.10
CA ARG A 282 10.55 -13.64 -12.15
C ARG A 282 11.96 -13.12 -12.43
N ALA A 283 12.27 -12.80 -13.68
CA ALA A 283 13.57 -12.27 -14.08
C ALA A 283 13.79 -10.87 -13.50
N GLU A 284 12.79 -9.98 -13.64
CA GLU A 284 12.81 -8.62 -13.06
C GLU A 284 12.96 -8.63 -11.53
N LEU A 285 12.24 -9.52 -10.84
CA LEU A 285 12.38 -9.65 -9.38
C LEU A 285 13.81 -10.06 -8.97
N ASN A 286 14.41 -11.03 -9.69
CA ASN A 286 15.79 -11.44 -9.44
C ASN A 286 16.79 -10.33 -9.78
N ASP A 287 16.57 -9.60 -10.86
CA ASP A 287 17.43 -8.49 -11.28
C ASP A 287 17.49 -7.37 -10.23
N ILE A 288 16.32 -6.93 -9.72
CA ILE A 288 16.24 -5.93 -8.66
C ILE A 288 16.98 -6.39 -7.40
N VAL A 289 16.74 -7.63 -6.96
CA VAL A 289 17.40 -8.18 -5.78
C VAL A 289 18.91 -8.27 -5.96
N ASN A 290 19.38 -8.77 -7.12
CA ASN A 290 20.81 -8.84 -7.41
C ASN A 290 21.43 -7.44 -7.49
N THR A 291 20.72 -6.45 -8.04
CA THR A 291 21.18 -5.06 -8.10
C THR A 291 21.40 -4.48 -6.70
N MET A 292 20.50 -4.75 -5.74
CA MET A 292 20.71 -4.36 -4.34
C MET A 292 21.84 -5.14 -3.67
N LEU A 293 21.96 -6.45 -3.94
CA LEU A 293 23.06 -7.29 -3.43
C LEU A 293 24.43 -6.83 -3.94
N ASP A 294 24.51 -6.31 -5.16
CA ASP A 294 25.73 -5.73 -5.73
C ASP A 294 26.13 -4.40 -5.04
N GLY A 295 25.21 -3.80 -4.27
CA GLY A 295 25.44 -2.58 -3.50
C GLY A 295 24.91 -1.31 -4.16
N ALA A 296 23.83 -1.40 -4.93
CA ALA A 296 23.11 -0.21 -5.39
C ALA A 296 22.44 0.53 -4.21
N ASN A 297 22.54 1.86 -4.22
CA ASN A 297 21.97 2.75 -3.21
C ASN A 297 20.57 3.25 -3.58
N GLY A 298 20.16 3.13 -4.84
CA GLY A 298 18.81 3.49 -5.24
C GLY A 298 18.35 2.82 -6.52
N LEU A 299 17.03 2.74 -6.64
CA LEU A 299 16.32 2.14 -7.77
C LEU A 299 15.43 3.22 -8.39
N VAL A 300 15.58 3.42 -9.69
CA VAL A 300 14.86 4.46 -10.43
C VAL A 300 13.83 3.84 -11.36
N LEU A 301 12.56 4.02 -11.01
CA LEU A 301 11.43 3.59 -11.82
C LEU A 301 11.15 4.64 -12.91
N ALA A 302 11.09 4.19 -14.16
CA ALA A 302 11.01 5.04 -15.33
C ALA A 302 9.62 4.94 -15.98
N ALA A 303 9.50 4.23 -17.11
CA ALA A 303 8.27 4.10 -17.87
C ALA A 303 7.14 3.45 -17.05
N GLU A 304 7.47 2.49 -16.20
CA GLU A 304 6.54 1.74 -15.36
C GLU A 304 5.78 2.62 -14.33
N THR A 305 6.33 3.78 -13.96
CA THR A 305 5.63 4.78 -13.13
C THR A 305 5.13 5.97 -13.93
N ALA A 306 5.80 6.32 -15.04
CA ALA A 306 5.43 7.49 -15.84
C ALA A 306 4.19 7.23 -16.73
N ILE A 307 4.17 6.10 -17.44
CA ILE A 307 3.11 5.73 -18.41
C ILE A 307 2.45 4.39 -18.08
N GLY A 308 2.99 3.62 -17.13
CA GLY A 308 2.46 2.32 -16.76
C GLY A 308 1.04 2.37 -16.19
N SER A 309 0.34 1.23 -16.28
CA SER A 309 -1.05 1.08 -15.84
C SER A 309 -1.21 1.09 -14.31
N HIS A 310 -0.13 0.83 -13.57
CA HIS A 310 -0.18 0.58 -12.13
C HIS A 310 0.99 1.25 -11.35
N PRO A 311 1.20 2.57 -11.46
CA PRO A 311 2.40 3.24 -10.95
C PRO A 311 2.62 3.06 -9.44
N VAL A 312 1.56 3.14 -8.64
CA VAL A 312 1.65 2.94 -7.17
C VAL A 312 2.03 1.51 -6.83
N ARG A 313 1.45 0.52 -7.53
CA ARG A 313 1.73 -0.90 -7.29
C ARG A 313 3.16 -1.28 -7.67
N THR A 314 3.70 -0.68 -8.72
CA THR A 314 5.11 -0.83 -9.12
C THR A 314 6.03 -0.45 -7.96
N VAL A 315 5.77 0.70 -7.32
CA VAL A 315 6.51 1.13 -6.12
C VAL A 315 6.33 0.17 -4.96
N ASP A 316 5.10 -0.29 -4.69
CA ASP A 316 4.84 -1.26 -3.63
C ASP A 316 5.68 -2.55 -3.83
N ILE A 317 5.82 -3.05 -5.06
CA ILE A 317 6.65 -4.24 -5.30
C ILE A 317 8.12 -3.99 -4.98
N VAL A 318 8.67 -2.86 -5.43
CA VAL A 318 10.06 -2.48 -5.10
C VAL A 318 10.26 -2.34 -3.60
N LEU A 319 9.35 -1.68 -2.89
CA LEU A 319 9.42 -1.54 -1.45
C LEU A 319 9.36 -2.88 -0.72
N GLY A 320 8.53 -3.81 -1.21
CA GLY A 320 8.47 -5.17 -0.68
C GLY A 320 9.79 -5.93 -0.87
N LEU A 321 10.46 -5.75 -2.01
CA LEU A 321 11.78 -6.32 -2.27
C LEU A 321 12.86 -5.68 -1.39
N ILE A 322 12.85 -4.35 -1.24
CA ILE A 322 13.78 -3.61 -0.37
C ILE A 322 13.65 -4.08 1.09
N GLU A 323 12.43 -4.25 1.60
CA GLU A 323 12.23 -4.74 2.97
C GLU A 323 12.69 -6.19 3.14
N ARG A 324 12.50 -7.04 2.13
CA ARG A 324 13.06 -8.41 2.15
C ARG A 324 14.59 -8.41 2.10
N TYR A 325 15.19 -7.54 1.30
CA TYR A 325 16.63 -7.33 1.25
C TYR A 325 17.16 -6.81 2.60
N ARG A 326 16.49 -5.84 3.22
CA ARG A 326 16.88 -5.33 4.54
C ARG A 326 16.90 -6.45 5.58
N ARG A 327 15.83 -7.25 5.66
CA ARG A 327 15.74 -8.38 6.59
C ARG A 327 16.80 -9.44 6.31
N SER A 328 17.18 -9.63 5.06
CA SER A 328 18.19 -10.63 4.72
C SER A 328 19.60 -10.29 5.18
N LEU A 329 19.91 -9.01 5.38
CA LEU A 329 21.17 -8.58 5.98
C LEU A 329 21.31 -9.06 7.44
N GLU A 330 20.19 -9.35 8.11
CA GLU A 330 20.14 -9.92 9.47
C GLU A 330 20.14 -11.47 9.45
N GLY A 331 20.05 -12.10 8.26
CA GLY A 331 20.01 -13.54 8.04
C GLY A 331 18.69 -14.04 7.42
N TYR A 332 18.67 -15.31 6.98
CA TYR A 332 17.47 -15.93 6.38
C TYR A 332 16.97 -17.10 7.24
N ARG A 333 15.67 -17.10 7.56
CA ARG A 333 14.96 -18.29 8.04
C ARG A 333 13.99 -18.75 6.96
N ILE A 334 14.10 -20.02 6.56
CA ILE A 334 13.25 -20.59 5.51
C ILE A 334 11.77 -20.49 5.90
N ALA A 335 11.43 -20.71 7.18
CA ALA A 335 10.07 -20.57 7.68
C ALA A 335 9.48 -19.16 7.40
N ASP A 336 10.25 -18.08 7.64
CA ASP A 336 9.79 -16.71 7.40
C ASP A 336 9.51 -16.42 5.91
N LEU A 337 10.23 -17.11 5.01
CA LEU A 337 10.02 -16.99 3.57
C LEU A 337 8.82 -17.82 3.10
N LEU A 338 8.49 -18.92 3.79
CA LEU A 338 7.37 -19.81 3.49
C LEU A 338 6.04 -19.35 4.09
N ASP A 339 6.05 -18.82 5.31
CA ASP A 339 4.87 -18.33 6.04
C ASP A 339 4.39 -16.95 5.53
N GLY A 340 5.01 -16.47 4.44
CA GLY A 340 5.11 -15.08 4.03
C GLY A 340 3.86 -14.47 3.40
N GLY A 341 3.02 -13.85 4.22
CA GLY A 341 2.21 -12.73 3.78
C GLY A 341 3.09 -11.57 3.26
N SER A 342 2.48 -10.61 2.54
CA SER A 342 3.20 -9.41 2.09
C SER A 342 3.86 -8.69 3.27
N VAL A 343 5.16 -8.41 3.15
CA VAL A 343 5.94 -7.67 4.16
C VAL A 343 5.52 -6.21 4.31
N LEU A 344 4.68 -5.72 3.38
CA LEU A 344 4.14 -4.37 3.40
C LEU A 344 2.83 -4.25 4.17
N LEU A 345 2.19 -5.38 4.50
CA LEU A 345 1.07 -5.39 5.43
C LEU A 345 1.59 -5.25 6.86
N PRO A 346 0.81 -4.65 7.77
CA PRO A 346 1.20 -4.53 9.16
C PRO A 346 1.37 -5.92 9.77
N SER A 347 2.41 -6.11 10.57
CA SER A 347 2.60 -7.36 11.28
C SER A 347 1.42 -7.60 12.24
N PRO A 348 0.98 -8.86 12.42
CA PRO A 348 0.01 -9.18 13.46
C PRO A 348 0.45 -8.61 14.80
N HIS A 349 -0.51 -8.18 15.60
CA HIS A 349 -0.26 -7.61 16.91
C HIS A 349 0.46 -8.63 17.80
N GLY A 350 1.63 -8.25 18.32
CA GLY A 350 2.49 -9.10 19.12
C GLY A 350 3.33 -10.14 18.39
N SER A 351 3.47 -10.05 17.07
CA SER A 351 4.26 -11.01 16.28
C SER A 351 5.71 -11.22 16.74
N ALA A 352 6.30 -10.27 17.47
CA ALA A 352 7.66 -10.41 18.01
C ALA A 352 7.77 -11.46 19.13
N THR A 353 6.68 -11.70 19.86
CA THR A 353 6.64 -12.61 21.02
C THR A 353 5.64 -13.76 20.83
N ALA A 354 4.71 -13.63 19.87
CA ALA A 354 3.67 -14.61 19.62
C ALA A 354 4.25 -15.94 19.06
N ARG A 355 4.04 -17.02 19.81
CA ARG A 355 4.12 -18.38 19.26
C ARG A 355 2.76 -18.75 18.65
N PRO A 356 2.71 -19.37 17.45
CA PRO A 356 1.45 -19.78 16.83
C PRO A 356 0.63 -20.65 17.78
N LEU A 357 -0.69 -20.43 17.80
CA LEU A 357 -1.61 -21.36 18.45
C LEU A 357 -1.51 -22.72 17.77
N ARG A 358 -1.46 -23.79 18.57
CA ARG A 358 -1.32 -25.14 18.04
C ARG A 358 -2.69 -25.59 17.53
N LEU A 359 -2.80 -25.76 16.22
CA LEU A 359 -3.96 -26.38 15.60
C LEU A 359 -3.79 -27.89 15.58
N LEU A 360 -4.76 -28.64 16.12
CA LEU A 360 -4.79 -30.09 15.90
C LEU A 360 -5.33 -30.37 14.50
N SER A 361 -4.44 -30.70 13.57
CA SER A 361 -4.78 -30.89 12.15
C SER A 361 -5.16 -32.32 11.76
N SER A 362 -5.17 -33.29 12.69
CA SER A 362 -5.54 -34.68 12.36
C SER A 362 -6.78 -35.17 13.12
N GLU A 363 -7.72 -35.79 12.40
CA GLU A 363 -8.89 -36.47 12.98
C GLU A 363 -8.51 -37.46 14.08
N SER A 364 -7.36 -38.12 13.94
CA SER A 364 -6.79 -39.05 14.92
C SER A 364 -6.38 -38.37 16.23
N SER A 365 -5.96 -37.10 16.20
CA SER A 365 -5.61 -36.32 17.39
C SER A 365 -6.86 -35.79 18.09
N MET A 366 -7.86 -35.31 17.34
CA MET A 366 -9.15 -34.89 17.89
C MET A 366 -9.86 -36.03 18.65
N ARG A 367 -9.91 -37.23 18.06
CA ARG A 367 -10.54 -38.41 18.69
C ARG A 367 -9.82 -38.90 19.95
N ARG A 368 -8.51 -38.69 20.07
CA ARG A 368 -7.73 -39.08 21.27
C ARG A 368 -7.97 -38.18 22.48
N HIS A 369 -8.35 -36.91 22.25
CA HIS A 369 -8.51 -35.93 23.33
C HIS A 369 -9.97 -35.75 23.76
N SER A 370 -10.94 -36.18 22.95
CA SER A 370 -12.38 -35.93 23.18
C SER A 370 -13.00 -36.63 24.38
N THR A 371 -12.31 -37.53 25.09
CA THR A 371 -12.84 -38.20 26.31
C THR A 371 -11.89 -38.17 27.51
N ARG A 372 -10.67 -37.65 27.35
CA ARG A 372 -9.61 -37.73 28.38
C ARG A 372 -9.76 -36.71 29.50
N TYR A 373 -10.33 -35.55 29.20
CA TYR A 373 -10.39 -34.41 30.11
C TYR A 373 -11.82 -34.15 30.57
N PRO A 374 -12.00 -33.63 31.81
CA PRO A 374 -13.31 -33.14 32.23
C PRO A 374 -13.74 -32.00 31.31
N SER A 375 -15.05 -31.77 31.23
CA SER A 375 -15.62 -30.82 30.27
C SER A 375 -16.55 -29.81 30.93
N ILE A 376 -16.66 -28.66 30.28
CA ILE A 376 -17.68 -27.66 30.55
C ILE A 376 -18.38 -27.29 29.25
N GLU A 377 -19.65 -26.98 29.37
CA GLU A 377 -20.41 -26.37 28.29
C GLU A 377 -20.16 -24.87 28.28
N ILE A 378 -20.00 -24.31 27.07
CA ILE A 378 -19.78 -22.90 26.84
C ILE A 378 -20.89 -22.34 25.95
N ASP A 379 -21.30 -21.11 26.24
CA ASP A 379 -22.31 -20.41 25.46
C ASP A 379 -21.77 -19.92 24.11
N LEU A 380 -22.67 -19.41 23.26
CA LEU A 380 -22.33 -18.91 21.92
C LEU A 380 -21.26 -17.81 21.98
N GLU A 381 -21.35 -16.86 22.91
CA GLU A 381 -20.40 -15.74 23.00
C GLU A 381 -19.00 -16.23 23.36
N THR A 382 -18.90 -17.17 24.30
CA THR A 382 -17.63 -17.81 24.69
C THR A 382 -17.07 -18.65 23.55
N ALA A 383 -17.92 -19.40 22.82
CA ALA A 383 -17.51 -20.16 21.64
C ALA A 383 -16.96 -19.25 20.53
N MET A 384 -17.58 -18.09 20.31
CA MET A 384 -17.05 -17.08 19.39
C MET A 384 -15.67 -16.58 19.85
N ASP A 385 -15.47 -16.30 21.14
CA ASP A 385 -14.16 -15.88 21.65
C ASP A 385 -13.09 -16.95 21.43
N VAL A 386 -13.43 -18.24 21.61
CA VAL A 386 -12.55 -19.37 21.27
C VAL A 386 -12.16 -19.34 19.79
N GLU A 387 -13.12 -19.18 18.86
CA GLU A 387 -12.82 -19.12 17.43
C GLU A 387 -11.93 -17.93 17.06
N GLN A 388 -12.18 -16.77 17.67
CA GLN A 388 -11.43 -15.54 17.40
C GLN A 388 -10.00 -15.61 17.96
N LEU A 389 -9.81 -16.24 19.12
CA LEU A 389 -8.48 -16.60 19.64
C LEU A 389 -7.79 -17.54 18.66
N ALA A 390 -8.43 -18.66 18.31
CA ALA A 390 -7.87 -19.70 17.45
C ALA A 390 -7.41 -19.21 16.08
N HIS A 391 -8.15 -18.28 15.47
CA HIS A 391 -7.82 -17.70 14.17
C HIS A 391 -6.85 -16.52 14.23
N GLY A 392 -6.31 -16.20 15.41
CA GLY A 392 -5.35 -15.11 15.60
C GLY A 392 -5.97 -13.73 15.45
N VAL A 393 -7.31 -13.62 15.49
CA VAL A 393 -7.99 -12.32 15.47
C VAL A 393 -7.69 -11.55 16.75
N TYR A 394 -7.56 -12.27 17.87
CA TYR A 394 -7.19 -11.71 19.18
C TYR A 394 -5.70 -11.81 19.50
N SER A 395 -4.83 -11.99 18.49
CA SER A 395 -3.37 -11.94 18.72
C SER A 395 -2.98 -10.65 19.47
N PRO A 396 -2.10 -10.73 20.49
CA PRO A 396 -1.26 -11.88 20.85
C PRO A 396 -1.88 -12.90 21.82
N LEU A 397 -3.14 -12.74 22.23
CA LEU A 397 -3.75 -13.60 23.24
C LEU A 397 -3.69 -15.07 22.82
N ARG A 398 -3.43 -15.93 23.80
CA ARG A 398 -3.30 -17.39 23.61
C ARG A 398 -4.45 -18.17 24.23
N GLY A 399 -5.35 -17.52 24.94
CA GLY A 399 -6.47 -18.12 25.62
C GLY A 399 -7.26 -17.10 26.43
N PHE A 400 -7.94 -17.57 27.46
CA PHE A 400 -8.66 -16.71 28.39
C PHE A 400 -7.71 -16.12 29.42
N MET A 401 -7.93 -14.86 29.80
CA MET A 401 -7.00 -14.13 30.66
C MET A 401 -6.87 -14.76 32.05
N THR A 402 -5.62 -14.90 32.48
CA THR A 402 -5.22 -15.11 33.87
C THR A 402 -5.55 -13.88 34.72
N ARG A 403 -5.41 -13.98 36.06
CA ARG A 403 -5.65 -12.83 36.93
C ARG A 403 -4.70 -11.68 36.60
N GLU A 404 -3.42 -11.98 36.40
CA GLU A 404 -2.40 -10.97 36.09
C GLU A 404 -2.71 -10.23 34.79
N GLU A 405 -3.08 -10.95 33.73
CA GLU A 405 -3.46 -10.35 32.45
C GLU A 405 -4.72 -9.49 32.57
N LEU A 406 -5.73 -9.95 33.30
CA LEU A 406 -6.97 -9.19 33.50
C LEU A 406 -6.70 -7.87 34.23
N GLU A 407 -5.95 -7.91 35.33
CA GLU A 407 -5.61 -6.71 36.10
C GLU A 407 -4.79 -5.71 35.27
N GLY A 408 -3.78 -6.20 34.52
CA GLY A 408 -2.99 -5.35 33.62
C GLY A 408 -3.83 -4.67 32.53
N VAL A 409 -4.78 -5.41 31.94
CA VAL A 409 -5.69 -4.86 30.91
C VAL A 409 -6.64 -3.83 31.50
N LEU A 410 -7.17 -4.09 32.70
CA LEU A 410 -8.08 -3.18 33.38
C LEU A 410 -7.38 -1.89 33.84
N ASP A 411 -6.17 -1.98 34.41
CA ASP A 411 -5.51 -0.80 34.99
C ASP A 411 -4.63 -0.04 34.00
N HIS A 412 -4.06 -0.74 33.02
CA HIS A 412 -2.99 -0.18 32.18
C HIS A 412 -3.26 -0.32 30.69
N ASN A 413 -4.36 -0.97 30.28
CA ASN A 413 -4.65 -1.28 28.87
C ASN A 413 -3.49 -2.04 28.21
N ARG A 414 -2.82 -2.91 28.98
CA ARG A 414 -1.65 -3.68 28.54
C ARG A 414 -1.66 -5.10 29.09
N LEU A 415 -1.09 -6.01 28.33
CA LEU A 415 -0.72 -7.34 28.79
C LEU A 415 0.56 -7.26 29.66
N PRO A 416 0.88 -8.30 30.45
CA PRO A 416 2.05 -8.31 31.33
C PRO A 416 3.38 -8.10 30.60
N ASP A 417 3.46 -8.48 29.32
CA ASP A 417 4.64 -8.27 28.47
C ASP A 417 4.73 -6.85 27.88
N GLY A 418 3.84 -5.94 28.31
CA GLY A 418 3.80 -4.53 27.92
C GLY A 418 3.02 -4.25 26.63
N GLN A 419 2.53 -5.28 25.92
CA GLN A 419 1.76 -5.08 24.70
C GLN A 419 0.42 -4.42 24.97
N ILE A 420 0.02 -3.49 24.12
CA ILE A 420 -1.24 -2.76 24.25
C ILE A 420 -2.41 -3.71 24.01
N TRP A 421 -3.35 -3.76 24.96
CA TRP A 421 -4.56 -4.55 24.85
C TRP A 421 -5.63 -4.02 25.82
N THR A 422 -6.80 -3.66 25.31
CA THR A 422 -7.81 -2.90 26.06
C THR A 422 -9.03 -3.71 26.50
N MET A 423 -9.20 -4.93 25.98
CA MET A 423 -10.43 -5.71 26.11
C MET A 423 -10.24 -6.98 26.94
N PRO A 424 -10.83 -7.10 28.14
CA PRO A 424 -10.87 -8.38 28.84
C PRO A 424 -11.53 -9.50 28.01
N ILE A 425 -10.82 -10.64 27.89
CA ILE A 425 -11.31 -11.87 27.25
C ILE A 425 -11.27 -12.97 28.31
N VAL A 426 -12.43 -13.30 28.89
CA VAL A 426 -12.53 -14.12 30.11
C VAL A 426 -13.52 -15.26 29.94
N LEU A 427 -13.22 -16.40 30.57
CA LEU A 427 -14.16 -17.50 30.73
C LEU A 427 -14.77 -17.42 32.14
N GLN A 428 -16.05 -17.04 32.21
CA GLN A 428 -16.76 -16.73 33.44
C GLN A 428 -17.91 -17.70 33.70
N GLY A 429 -18.09 -18.10 34.95
CA GLY A 429 -19.18 -18.98 35.38
C GLY A 429 -19.45 -18.90 36.88
N LYS A 430 -20.41 -19.70 37.35
CA LYS A 430 -20.77 -19.74 38.78
C LYS A 430 -19.76 -20.59 39.55
N SER A 431 -19.50 -20.24 40.81
CA SER A 431 -18.52 -20.96 41.66
C SER A 431 -18.80 -22.46 41.75
N GLN A 432 -20.07 -22.87 41.75
CA GLN A 432 -20.47 -24.28 41.79
C GLN A 432 -20.13 -25.01 40.47
N GLU A 433 -20.32 -24.37 39.32
CA GLU A 433 -20.01 -24.95 37.99
C GLU A 433 -18.51 -25.22 37.86
N PHE A 434 -17.68 -24.33 38.43
CA PHE A 434 -16.23 -24.43 38.34
C PHE A 434 -15.56 -25.09 39.55
N ALA A 435 -16.32 -25.54 40.56
CA ALA A 435 -15.80 -26.02 41.83
C ALA A 435 -14.76 -27.15 41.67
N ALA A 436 -15.03 -28.10 40.76
CA ALA A 436 -14.21 -29.28 40.54
C ALA A 436 -12.87 -29.03 39.81
N PHE A 437 -12.71 -27.90 39.13
CA PHE A 437 -11.51 -27.59 38.36
C PHE A 437 -10.41 -26.97 39.21
N GLN A 438 -9.17 -27.35 38.94
CA GLN A 438 -7.97 -26.85 39.62
C GLN A 438 -6.90 -26.44 38.60
N PRO A 439 -6.12 -25.37 38.85
CA PRO A 439 -4.94 -25.03 38.07
C PRO A 439 -4.02 -26.24 37.83
N GLY A 440 -3.44 -26.31 36.62
CA GLY A 440 -2.63 -27.43 36.13
C GLY A 440 -3.41 -28.52 35.39
N GLN A 441 -4.74 -28.42 35.32
CA GLN A 441 -5.60 -29.35 34.57
C GLN A 441 -5.89 -28.87 33.15
N SER A 442 -6.23 -29.80 32.26
CA SER A 442 -6.81 -29.47 30.95
C SER A 442 -8.31 -29.71 30.98
N ILE A 443 -9.09 -28.80 30.40
CA ILE A 443 -10.57 -28.82 30.39
C ILE A 443 -11.04 -28.75 28.95
N ARG A 444 -11.98 -29.63 28.58
CA ARG A 444 -12.67 -29.54 27.29
C ARG A 444 -13.77 -28.50 27.32
N LEU A 445 -13.81 -27.65 26.30
CA LEU A 445 -14.85 -26.67 26.07
C LEU A 445 -15.83 -27.19 25.01
N ILE A 446 -17.10 -27.35 25.38
CA ILE A 446 -18.16 -27.90 24.52
C ILE A 446 -19.10 -26.75 24.08
N ASP A 447 -19.22 -26.49 22.77
CA ASP A 447 -20.20 -25.51 22.25
C ASP A 447 -21.62 -26.06 22.48
N GLN A 448 -22.42 -25.36 23.29
CA GLN A 448 -23.80 -25.74 23.60
C GLN A 448 -24.69 -25.91 22.37
N ARG A 449 -24.39 -25.21 21.27
CA ARG A 449 -25.21 -25.25 20.06
C ARG A 449 -25.03 -26.54 19.27
N THR A 450 -23.84 -27.13 19.33
CA THR A 450 -23.49 -28.32 18.54
C THR A 450 -23.26 -29.56 19.39
N GLY A 451 -22.99 -29.39 20.68
CA GLY A 451 -22.59 -30.48 21.57
C GLY A 451 -21.17 -30.99 21.33
N GLU A 452 -20.39 -30.30 20.51
CA GLU A 452 -19.05 -30.72 20.10
C GLU A 452 -17.95 -30.02 20.91
N SER A 453 -16.82 -30.71 21.13
CA SER A 453 -15.65 -30.12 21.77
C SER A 453 -14.92 -29.22 20.80
N THR A 454 -14.90 -27.91 21.07
CA THR A 454 -14.29 -26.90 20.18
C THR A 454 -12.84 -26.55 20.56
N ALA A 455 -12.50 -26.62 21.86
CA ALA A 455 -11.17 -26.32 22.35
C ALA A 455 -10.84 -27.06 23.65
N ILE A 456 -9.56 -27.10 23.99
CA ILE A 456 -9.05 -27.50 25.30
C ILE A 456 -8.45 -26.26 25.97
N LEU A 457 -8.93 -25.90 27.15
CA LEU A 457 -8.30 -24.93 28.02
C LEU A 457 -7.26 -25.63 28.89
N HIS A 458 -6.00 -25.20 28.84
CA HIS A 458 -4.98 -25.56 29.82
C HIS A 458 -5.09 -24.57 30.97
N LEU A 459 -5.74 -24.97 32.06
CA LEU A 459 -6.07 -24.09 33.17
C LEU A 459 -4.80 -23.72 33.95
N GLU A 460 -4.45 -22.44 33.93
CA GLU A 460 -3.32 -21.88 34.69
C GLU A 460 -3.82 -21.17 35.95
N ASP A 461 -4.96 -20.50 35.85
CA ASP A 461 -5.51 -19.66 36.91
C ASP A 461 -7.00 -19.93 37.11
N LYS A 462 -7.43 -20.05 38.38
CA LYS A 462 -8.84 -20.05 38.77
C LYS A 462 -9.02 -19.09 39.92
N PHE A 463 -9.90 -18.11 39.76
CA PHE A 463 -10.01 -17.04 40.73
C PHE A 463 -11.39 -16.39 40.76
N GLU A 464 -11.75 -15.82 41.91
CA GLU A 464 -12.98 -15.05 42.06
C GLU A 464 -12.72 -13.55 41.91
N VAL A 465 -13.72 -12.84 41.38
CA VAL A 465 -13.71 -11.40 41.16
C VAL A 465 -14.88 -10.71 41.85
N GLU A 466 -14.66 -9.48 42.29
CA GLU A 466 -15.71 -8.59 42.77
C GLU A 466 -16.33 -7.87 41.56
N LEU A 467 -17.58 -8.23 41.22
CA LEU A 467 -18.21 -7.86 39.96
C LEU A 467 -18.40 -6.34 39.83
N GLU A 468 -18.69 -5.63 40.93
CA GLU A 468 -18.92 -4.19 40.89
C GLU A 468 -17.64 -3.42 40.58
N ASN A 469 -16.54 -3.78 41.24
CA ASN A 469 -15.22 -3.21 41.01
C ASN A 469 -14.73 -3.46 39.59
N ILE A 470 -14.82 -4.72 39.11
CA ILE A 470 -14.44 -5.04 37.72
C ILE A 470 -15.31 -4.26 36.73
N SER A 471 -16.61 -4.13 36.99
CA SER A 471 -17.51 -3.38 36.10
C SER A 471 -17.11 -1.91 35.99
N LYS A 472 -16.80 -1.26 37.12
CA LYS A 472 -16.32 0.13 37.13
C LYS A 472 -15.03 0.31 36.35
N ARG A 473 -14.06 -0.60 36.50
CA ARG A 473 -12.76 -0.52 35.80
C ARG A 473 -12.86 -0.86 34.30
N TRP A 474 -13.74 -1.80 33.95
CA TRP A 474 -13.96 -2.24 32.58
C TRP A 474 -14.85 -1.25 31.81
N PHE A 475 -16.06 -0.98 32.29
CA PHE A 475 -17.09 -0.21 31.59
C PHE A 475 -17.16 1.26 32.02
N GLY A 476 -16.40 1.68 33.04
CA GLY A 476 -16.53 3.00 33.63
C GLY A 476 -17.76 3.17 34.53
N THR A 477 -18.59 2.13 34.67
CA THR A 477 -19.82 2.13 35.46
C THR A 477 -20.16 0.72 35.96
N ALA A 478 -20.92 0.62 37.05
CA ALA A 478 -21.54 -0.63 37.51
C ALA A 478 -23.07 -0.62 37.32
N ASP A 479 -23.61 0.36 36.59
CA ASP A 479 -25.03 0.44 36.29
C ASP A 479 -25.48 -0.73 35.41
N ARG A 480 -26.47 -1.49 35.90
CA ARG A 480 -27.06 -2.64 35.18
C ARG A 480 -27.92 -2.21 33.99
N ALA A 481 -28.23 -0.92 33.82
CA ALA A 481 -28.79 -0.41 32.57
C ALA A 481 -27.78 -0.48 31.41
N HIS A 482 -26.47 -0.52 31.70
CA HIS A 482 -25.44 -0.75 30.69
C HIS A 482 -25.45 -2.23 30.24
N PRO A 483 -25.69 -2.54 28.95
CA PRO A 483 -25.86 -3.93 28.49
C PRO A 483 -24.65 -4.83 28.77
N GLY A 484 -23.44 -4.28 28.65
CA GLY A 484 -22.20 -5.01 28.98
C GLY A 484 -22.08 -5.35 30.47
N VAL A 485 -22.53 -4.45 31.36
CA VAL A 485 -22.49 -4.66 32.81
C VAL A 485 -23.55 -5.68 33.21
N ALA A 486 -24.78 -5.52 32.69
CA ALA A 486 -25.88 -6.45 32.93
C ALA A 486 -25.48 -7.89 32.59
N ARG A 487 -24.83 -8.08 31.43
CA ARG A 487 -24.33 -9.37 30.98
C ARG A 487 -23.19 -9.90 31.85
N PHE A 488 -22.19 -9.08 32.16
CA PHE A 488 -21.07 -9.50 33.02
C PHE A 488 -21.55 -9.91 34.42
N MET A 489 -22.53 -9.19 34.97
CA MET A 489 -23.12 -9.44 36.27
C MET A 489 -23.99 -10.70 36.33
N SER A 490 -24.45 -11.25 35.20
CA SER A 490 -25.37 -12.40 35.18
C SER A 490 -24.67 -13.77 35.12
N ARG A 491 -23.38 -13.83 34.76
CA ARG A 491 -22.66 -15.08 34.47
C ARG A 491 -22.11 -15.80 35.70
N GLY A 492 -21.67 -15.08 36.72
CA GLY A 492 -21.09 -15.64 37.96
C GLY A 492 -19.81 -14.92 38.39
N VAL A 493 -19.17 -15.34 39.48
CA VAL A 493 -18.01 -14.62 40.06
C VAL A 493 -16.66 -15.29 39.82
N THR A 494 -16.65 -16.51 39.27
CA THR A 494 -15.42 -17.29 39.10
C THR A 494 -14.96 -17.22 37.65
N LEU A 495 -13.67 -16.93 37.47
CA LEU A 495 -12.98 -16.92 36.19
C LEU A 495 -11.97 -18.06 36.09
N LEU A 496 -11.85 -18.61 34.89
CA LEU A 496 -10.83 -19.59 34.50
C LEU A 496 -9.92 -18.97 33.44
N GLY A 497 -8.62 -18.96 33.69
CA GLY A 497 -7.60 -18.36 32.82
C GLY A 497 -6.54 -19.37 32.39
N GLY A 498 -6.04 -19.21 31.18
CA GLY A 498 -4.99 -20.04 30.60
C GLY A 498 -5.11 -20.19 29.08
N PRO A 499 -4.05 -20.72 28.44
CA PRO A 499 -4.00 -20.88 26.99
C PRO A 499 -4.97 -21.96 26.50
N ILE A 500 -5.44 -21.79 25.26
CA ILE A 500 -6.31 -22.75 24.59
C ILE A 500 -5.58 -23.51 23.48
N GLU A 501 -5.97 -24.76 23.27
CA GLU A 501 -5.68 -25.55 22.09
C GLU A 501 -6.99 -25.72 21.29
N TYR A 502 -6.99 -25.27 20.03
CA TYR A 502 -8.20 -25.30 19.21
C TYR A 502 -8.34 -26.66 18.51
N LEU A 503 -9.48 -27.31 18.71
CA LEU A 503 -9.76 -28.64 18.18
C LEU A 503 -10.30 -28.61 16.75
N GLY A 504 -10.79 -27.47 16.28
CA GLY A 504 -11.39 -27.33 14.95
C GLY A 504 -12.78 -26.69 15.03
N PRO A 505 -13.34 -26.30 13.88
CA PRO A 505 -14.68 -25.75 13.85
C PRO A 505 -15.66 -26.80 14.37
N ALA A 506 -16.65 -26.36 15.13
CA ALA A 506 -17.88 -27.13 15.25
C ALA A 506 -18.42 -27.38 13.83
N SER A 507 -19.22 -28.42 13.60
CA SER A 507 -19.82 -28.84 12.32
C SER A 507 -20.81 -27.83 11.71
N VAL A 508 -20.51 -26.53 11.82
CA VAL A 508 -21.29 -25.37 11.41
C VAL A 508 -20.75 -24.89 10.06
N ALA A 509 -21.63 -24.82 9.07
CA ALA A 509 -21.30 -24.26 7.78
C ALA A 509 -20.84 -22.80 7.93
N ARG A 510 -19.62 -22.49 7.47
CA ARG A 510 -19.08 -21.13 7.49
C ARG A 510 -19.66 -20.31 6.34
N SER A 511 -20.07 -19.08 6.64
CA SER A 511 -20.50 -18.13 5.63
C SER A 511 -19.29 -17.74 4.75
N PRO A 512 -19.48 -17.50 3.43
CA PRO A 512 -18.40 -16.99 2.56
C PRO A 512 -17.84 -15.64 3.03
N TYR A 513 -18.56 -14.93 3.88
CA TYR A 513 -18.11 -13.67 4.48
C TYR A 513 -17.20 -13.84 5.70
N GLN A 514 -17.16 -15.03 6.32
CA GLN A 514 -16.36 -15.29 7.52
C GLN A 514 -14.91 -15.64 7.17
N LEU A 515 -14.16 -14.62 6.76
CA LEU A 515 -12.75 -14.74 6.43
C LEU A 515 -11.89 -14.70 7.69
N THR A 516 -10.82 -15.50 7.74
CA THR A 516 -9.80 -15.41 8.78
C THR A 516 -8.79 -14.29 8.49
N PRO A 517 -8.02 -13.81 9.49
CA PRO A 517 -6.92 -12.89 9.26
C PRO A 517 -5.96 -13.33 8.15
N GLN A 518 -5.57 -14.61 8.13
CA GLN A 518 -4.71 -15.16 7.07
C GLN A 518 -5.34 -15.04 5.68
N GLN A 519 -6.62 -15.36 5.55
CA GLN A 519 -7.34 -15.29 4.27
C GLN A 519 -7.48 -13.85 3.77
N THR A 520 -7.83 -12.90 4.63
CA THR A 520 -7.91 -11.49 4.24
C THR A 520 -6.57 -10.92 3.78
N ARG A 521 -5.47 -11.24 4.47
CA ARG A 521 -4.12 -10.87 4.07
C ARG A 521 -3.73 -11.44 2.71
N MET A 522 -4.07 -12.70 2.44
CA MET A 522 -3.87 -13.31 1.12
C MET A 522 -4.67 -12.59 0.03
N ILE A 523 -5.92 -12.22 0.31
CA ILE A 523 -6.76 -11.47 -0.64
C ILE A 523 -6.17 -10.07 -0.91
N PHE A 524 -5.68 -9.38 0.13
CA PHE A 524 -5.03 -8.08 -0.04
C PHE A 524 -3.78 -8.18 -0.91
N ASP A 525 -2.96 -9.22 -0.72
CA ASP A 525 -1.79 -9.46 -1.56
C ASP A 525 -2.17 -9.73 -3.04
N ILE A 526 -3.18 -10.57 -3.28
CA ILE A 526 -3.70 -10.84 -4.63
C ILE A 526 -4.18 -9.54 -5.30
N LYS A 527 -4.93 -8.71 -4.55
CA LYS A 527 -5.41 -7.40 -5.00
C LYS A 527 -4.26 -6.40 -5.18
N GLY A 528 -3.11 -6.62 -4.55
CA GLY A 528 -1.97 -5.70 -4.53
C GLY A 528 -2.22 -4.49 -3.64
N TRP A 529 -2.93 -4.67 -2.53
CA TRP A 529 -3.21 -3.62 -1.56
C TRP A 529 -2.13 -3.63 -0.46
N THR A 530 -1.57 -2.46 -0.17
CA THR A 530 -0.58 -2.24 0.90
C THR A 530 -1.10 -1.26 1.94
N LYS A 531 -1.97 -0.33 1.55
CA LYS A 531 -2.74 0.50 2.49
C LYS A 531 -4.22 0.17 2.42
N ILE A 532 -4.76 -0.31 3.54
CA ILE A 532 -6.14 -0.76 3.65
C ILE A 532 -6.79 -0.06 4.82
N VAL A 533 -7.91 0.61 4.56
CA VAL A 533 -8.79 1.16 5.59
C VAL A 533 -9.76 0.09 6.04
N ALA A 534 -10.04 -0.01 7.33
CA ALA A 534 -11.12 -0.83 7.82
C ALA A 534 -12.29 0.02 8.32
N PHE A 535 -13.49 -0.38 7.89
CA PHE A 535 -14.75 0.23 8.31
C PHE A 535 -15.53 -0.76 9.17
N HIS A 536 -15.63 -0.47 10.47
CA HIS A 536 -16.42 -1.23 11.42
C HIS A 536 -17.85 -0.70 11.47
N THR A 537 -18.83 -1.60 11.49
CA THR A 537 -20.25 -1.23 11.59
C THR A 537 -21.07 -2.38 12.17
N ARG A 538 -22.27 -2.05 12.68
CA ARG A 538 -23.28 -3.04 13.11
C ARG A 538 -24.64 -2.84 12.44
N ASN A 539 -24.77 -1.77 11.65
CA ASN A 539 -26.01 -1.28 11.05
C ASN A 539 -25.95 -1.36 9.53
N VAL A 540 -27.12 -1.35 8.89
CA VAL A 540 -27.25 -1.15 7.44
C VAL A 540 -26.61 0.20 7.01
N PRO A 541 -26.05 0.29 5.80
CA PRO A 541 -25.49 1.54 5.27
C PRO A 541 -26.58 2.61 5.08
N HIS A 542 -26.25 3.84 5.45
CA HIS A 542 -27.03 5.04 5.15
C HIS A 542 -26.07 6.09 4.54
N ARG A 543 -26.58 7.26 4.12
CA ARG A 543 -25.78 8.29 3.42
C ARG A 543 -24.55 8.74 4.22
N GLY A 544 -24.67 8.84 5.54
CA GLY A 544 -23.50 9.07 6.41
C GLY A 544 -22.39 8.00 6.34
N HIS A 545 -22.75 6.71 6.27
CA HIS A 545 -21.76 5.63 6.10
C HIS A 545 -21.11 5.69 4.71
N GLU A 546 -21.89 5.98 3.67
CA GLU A 546 -21.40 6.15 2.30
C GLU A 546 -20.36 7.29 2.23
N HIS A 547 -20.65 8.44 2.84
CA HIS A 547 -19.72 9.56 2.93
C HIS A 547 -18.40 9.16 3.60
N VAL A 548 -18.48 8.50 4.76
CA VAL A 548 -17.29 8.07 5.50
C VAL A 548 -16.47 7.06 4.71
N ILE A 549 -17.10 6.06 4.10
CA ILE A 549 -16.43 5.04 3.29
C ILE A 549 -15.71 5.68 2.09
N ALA A 550 -16.36 6.61 1.39
CA ALA A 550 -15.78 7.29 0.24
C ALA A 550 -14.56 8.14 0.61
N ASN A 551 -14.68 8.95 1.66
CA ASN A 551 -13.63 9.90 2.07
C ASN A 551 -12.48 9.24 2.85
N ALA A 552 -12.71 8.10 3.51
CA ALA A 552 -11.67 7.47 4.34
C ALA A 552 -10.50 6.95 3.49
N CYS A 553 -10.78 6.41 2.31
CA CYS A 553 -9.73 5.96 1.40
C CYS A 553 -8.86 7.11 0.89
N GLU A 554 -9.47 8.26 0.59
CA GLU A 554 -8.75 9.46 0.15
C GLU A 554 -7.85 10.00 1.27
N ARG A 555 -8.41 10.21 2.48
CA ARG A 555 -7.67 10.68 3.66
C ARG A 555 -6.46 9.79 4.02
N ALA A 556 -6.59 8.48 3.83
CA ALA A 556 -5.54 7.51 4.12
C ALA A 556 -4.62 7.21 2.92
N SER A 557 -4.90 7.80 1.75
CA SER A 557 -4.26 7.41 0.47
C SER A 557 -4.25 5.89 0.26
N ALA A 558 -5.37 5.24 0.57
CA ALA A 558 -5.51 3.79 0.63
C ALA A 558 -5.83 3.15 -0.72
N ASP A 559 -5.46 1.88 -0.89
CA ASP A 559 -5.72 1.09 -2.09
C ASP A 559 -7.13 0.51 -2.10
N GLY A 560 -7.71 0.32 -0.92
CA GLY A 560 -9.06 -0.18 -0.75
C GLY A 560 -9.51 -0.19 0.70
N ILE A 561 -10.76 -0.65 0.88
CA ILE A 561 -11.43 -0.67 2.18
C ILE A 561 -11.96 -2.07 2.53
N LEU A 562 -11.72 -2.50 3.76
CA LEU A 562 -12.37 -3.66 4.36
C LEU A 562 -13.64 -3.19 5.10
N ILE A 563 -14.80 -3.41 4.50
CA ILE A 563 -16.10 -3.20 5.17
C ILE A 563 -16.37 -4.45 6.00
N HIS A 564 -16.38 -4.29 7.33
CA HIS A 564 -16.29 -5.40 8.26
C HIS A 564 -17.40 -5.39 9.32
N PRO A 565 -18.68 -5.65 8.94
CA PRO A 565 -19.79 -5.59 9.88
C PRO A 565 -19.73 -6.67 10.97
N VAL A 566 -20.19 -6.33 12.17
CA VAL A 566 -20.35 -7.27 13.29
C VAL A 566 -21.59 -8.15 13.06
N ILE A 567 -21.41 -9.47 13.12
CA ILE A 567 -22.49 -10.45 12.85
C ILE A 567 -22.86 -11.36 14.04
N GLY A 568 -22.25 -11.18 15.20
CA GLY A 568 -22.63 -11.94 16.40
C GLY A 568 -23.98 -11.54 16.99
N PRO A 569 -24.37 -12.13 18.14
CA PRO A 569 -25.60 -11.80 18.86
C PRO A 569 -25.78 -10.28 19.02
N LYS A 570 -26.97 -9.79 18.68
CA LYS A 570 -27.36 -8.38 18.83
C LYS A 570 -28.56 -8.24 19.74
N LYS A 571 -28.83 -7.01 20.17
CA LYS A 571 -30.03 -6.68 20.95
C LYS A 571 -31.29 -6.77 20.07
N LYS A 572 -32.41 -7.09 20.71
CA LYS A 572 -33.75 -7.03 20.10
C LYS A 572 -33.97 -5.69 19.38
N GLY A 573 -34.50 -5.76 18.17
CA GLY A 573 -34.78 -4.61 17.30
C GLY A 573 -33.60 -4.12 16.46
N ASP A 574 -32.41 -4.72 16.54
CA ASP A 574 -31.33 -4.45 15.57
C ASP A 574 -31.52 -5.25 14.27
N PHE A 575 -30.94 -4.78 13.16
CA PHE A 575 -31.01 -5.49 11.87
C PHE A 575 -30.29 -6.85 11.91
N THR A 576 -30.88 -7.85 11.25
CA THR A 576 -30.30 -9.19 11.07
C THR A 576 -28.98 -9.13 10.29
N PRO A 577 -28.04 -10.07 10.52
CA PRO A 577 -26.80 -10.15 9.75
C PRO A 577 -27.03 -10.19 8.24
N GLN A 578 -28.06 -10.92 7.78
CA GLN A 578 -28.43 -11.04 6.37
C GLN A 578 -28.81 -9.69 5.76
N ALA A 579 -29.66 -8.91 6.44
CA ALA A 579 -30.05 -7.57 6.01
C ALA A 579 -28.85 -6.61 5.93
N VAL A 580 -27.97 -6.64 6.94
CA VAL A 580 -26.78 -5.78 6.97
C VAL A 580 -25.82 -6.12 5.83
N MET A 581 -25.47 -7.39 5.67
CA MET A 581 -24.51 -7.82 4.64
C MET A 581 -25.03 -7.55 3.23
N GLY A 582 -26.29 -7.90 2.94
CA GLY A 582 -26.87 -7.69 1.61
C GLY A 582 -27.07 -6.22 1.24
N ALA A 583 -27.23 -5.32 2.23
CA ALA A 583 -27.26 -3.88 2.00
C ALA A 583 -25.87 -3.32 1.65
N TYR A 584 -24.81 -3.77 2.32
CA TYR A 584 -23.44 -3.38 1.97
C TYR A 584 -23.00 -3.92 0.61
N GLU A 585 -23.40 -5.14 0.25
CA GLU A 585 -23.08 -5.71 -1.06
C GLU A 585 -23.65 -4.86 -2.21
N ARG A 586 -24.86 -4.31 -2.02
CA ARG A 586 -25.47 -3.33 -2.94
C ARG A 586 -24.70 -2.02 -2.98
N LEU A 587 -24.34 -1.46 -1.82
CA LEU A 587 -23.55 -0.23 -1.75
C LEU A 587 -22.21 -0.38 -2.48
N ILE A 588 -21.51 -1.50 -2.24
CA ILE A 588 -20.20 -1.79 -2.85
C ILE A 588 -20.34 -1.85 -4.37
N SER A 589 -21.30 -2.62 -4.86
CA SER A 589 -21.56 -2.80 -6.29
C SER A 589 -21.89 -1.48 -6.99
N ALA A 590 -22.55 -0.55 -6.29
CA ALA A 590 -22.96 0.73 -6.84
C ALA A 590 -21.88 1.83 -6.77
N ARG A 591 -21.05 1.86 -5.71
CA ARG A 591 -20.26 3.06 -5.37
C ARG A 591 -18.84 2.82 -4.88
N VAL A 592 -18.48 1.61 -4.47
CA VAL A 592 -17.21 1.35 -3.76
C VAL A 592 -16.42 0.22 -4.45
N PRO A 593 -15.88 0.46 -5.66
CA PRO A 593 -15.29 -0.60 -6.49
C PRO A 593 -14.06 -1.29 -5.85
N ASN A 594 -13.35 -0.59 -4.96
CA ASN A 594 -12.19 -1.12 -4.24
C ASN A 594 -12.53 -1.49 -2.79
N ALA A 595 -13.59 -2.27 -2.58
CA ALA A 595 -13.98 -2.79 -1.27
C ALA A 595 -13.85 -4.32 -1.18
N LEU A 596 -13.60 -4.80 0.04
CA LEU A 596 -13.79 -6.19 0.45
C LEU A 596 -14.85 -6.21 1.55
N LEU A 597 -15.92 -6.98 1.35
CA LEU A 597 -16.93 -7.24 2.38
C LEU A 597 -16.56 -8.53 3.11
N ALA A 598 -16.42 -8.44 4.43
CA ALA A 598 -16.21 -9.61 5.30
C ALA A 598 -17.02 -9.42 6.59
N ALA A 599 -17.26 -10.51 7.31
CA ALA A 599 -18.03 -10.49 8.55
C ALA A 599 -17.10 -10.62 9.76
N PHE A 600 -17.26 -9.71 10.72
CA PHE A 600 -16.55 -9.75 11.98
C PHE A 600 -17.37 -10.58 12.98
N SER A 601 -17.05 -11.86 13.08
CA SER A 601 -17.70 -12.84 13.96
C SER A 601 -17.35 -12.59 15.43
N THR A 602 -17.90 -11.54 16.02
CA THR A 602 -17.85 -11.29 17.46
C THR A 602 -19.13 -10.61 17.94
N TYR A 603 -19.23 -10.38 19.24
CA TYR A 603 -20.33 -9.65 19.88
C TYR A 603 -19.81 -8.36 20.52
N SER A 604 -20.68 -7.34 20.62
CA SER A 604 -20.30 -6.08 21.25
C SER A 604 -20.25 -6.18 22.76
N ARG A 605 -19.22 -5.59 23.37
CA ARG A 605 -19.10 -5.43 24.83
C ARG A 605 -19.72 -4.13 25.32
N TYR A 606 -19.96 -3.21 24.39
CA TYR A 606 -20.45 -1.86 24.63
C TYR A 606 -19.53 -1.06 25.55
N CYS A 607 -18.21 -1.35 25.55
CA CYS A 607 -17.26 -0.67 26.44
C CYS A 607 -16.54 0.53 25.79
N GLY A 608 -17.22 1.17 24.83
CA GLY A 608 -16.83 2.45 24.23
C GLY A 608 -15.35 2.49 23.80
N PRO A 609 -14.52 3.40 24.35
CA PRO A 609 -13.11 3.55 23.96
C PRO A 609 -12.29 2.26 23.98
N ARG A 610 -12.48 1.40 24.99
CA ARG A 610 -11.75 0.13 25.07
C ARG A 610 -12.07 -0.78 23.88
N GLU A 611 -13.33 -0.80 23.46
CA GLU A 611 -13.79 -1.60 22.32
C GLU A 611 -13.33 -1.01 20.99
N ALA A 612 -13.25 0.32 20.86
CA ALA A 612 -12.71 0.98 19.68
C ALA A 612 -11.23 0.59 19.44
N VAL A 613 -10.39 0.63 20.47
CA VAL A 613 -8.98 0.20 20.35
C VAL A 613 -8.88 -1.30 20.06
N PHE A 614 -9.63 -2.13 20.77
CA PHE A 614 -9.63 -3.58 20.57
C PHE A 614 -10.04 -3.96 19.15
N THR A 615 -11.11 -3.35 18.63
CA THR A 615 -11.57 -3.61 17.27
C THR A 615 -10.56 -3.15 16.24
N ALA A 616 -9.85 -2.03 16.46
CA ALA A 616 -8.73 -1.61 15.62
C ALA A 616 -7.58 -2.63 15.64
N LEU A 617 -7.18 -3.14 16.81
CA LEU A 617 -6.15 -4.19 16.93
C LEU A 617 -6.57 -5.47 16.19
N CYS A 618 -7.84 -5.88 16.26
CA CYS A 618 -8.34 -6.98 15.44
C CYS A 618 -8.17 -6.69 13.95
N ARG A 619 -8.48 -5.48 13.48
CA ARG A 619 -8.34 -5.09 12.06
C ARG A 619 -6.87 -5.04 11.62
N LYS A 620 -5.96 -4.64 12.51
CA LYS A 620 -4.51 -4.80 12.30
C LYS A 620 -4.17 -6.28 12.09
N ASN A 621 -4.72 -7.19 12.89
CA ASN A 621 -4.53 -8.63 12.70
C ASN A 621 -5.04 -9.10 11.34
N PHE A 622 -6.17 -8.58 10.84
CA PHE A 622 -6.65 -8.80 9.46
C PHE A 622 -5.77 -8.16 8.36
N GLY A 623 -4.77 -7.34 8.72
CA GLY A 623 -3.84 -6.71 7.77
C GLY A 623 -4.23 -5.29 7.35
N CYS A 624 -5.18 -4.66 8.03
CA CYS A 624 -5.54 -3.27 7.76
C CYS A 624 -4.52 -2.30 8.37
N THR A 625 -4.14 -1.28 7.61
CA THR A 625 -3.20 -0.24 8.04
C THR A 625 -3.90 0.96 8.69
N HIS A 626 -5.17 1.15 8.38
CA HIS A 626 -5.98 2.25 8.90
C HIS A 626 -7.31 1.75 9.45
N PHE A 627 -7.88 2.46 10.41
CA PHE A 627 -9.16 2.14 11.02
C PHE A 627 -10.04 3.38 11.14
N VAL A 628 -11.26 3.32 10.58
CA VAL A 628 -12.21 4.42 10.68
C VAL A 628 -12.75 4.54 12.11
N LEU A 629 -12.64 5.74 12.69
CA LEU A 629 -13.21 6.09 13.97
C LEU A 629 -14.16 7.28 13.81
N GLY A 630 -15.45 7.02 14.07
CA GLY A 630 -16.45 8.07 14.21
C GLY A 630 -16.57 8.56 15.66
N ARG A 631 -17.33 9.64 15.83
CA ARG A 631 -17.56 10.33 17.11
C ARG A 631 -18.06 9.44 18.26
N ASP A 632 -19.00 8.52 18.00
CA ASP A 632 -19.61 7.64 19.02
C ASP A 632 -19.33 6.16 18.74
N HIS A 633 -18.09 5.85 18.33
CA HIS A 633 -17.69 4.49 18.01
C HIS A 633 -17.90 3.56 19.20
N THR A 634 -18.66 2.47 19.00
CA THR A 634 -18.93 1.41 20.00
C THR A 634 -19.57 1.85 21.33
N GLY A 635 -20.06 3.10 21.41
CA GLY A 635 -20.77 3.62 22.57
C GLY A 635 -22.20 3.06 22.72
N VAL A 636 -22.75 3.20 23.92
CA VAL A 636 -24.15 2.88 24.23
C VAL A 636 -24.72 3.92 25.17
N GLY A 637 -25.97 4.35 24.93
CA GLY A 637 -26.82 5.02 25.93
C GLY A 637 -26.26 6.30 26.58
N GLY A 638 -25.31 7.00 25.95
CA GLY A 638 -24.67 8.19 26.54
C GLY A 638 -23.68 7.89 27.68
N PHE A 639 -23.32 6.62 27.91
CA PHE A 639 -22.37 6.21 28.96
C PHE A 639 -20.92 6.66 28.69
N TYR A 640 -20.61 7.04 27.44
CA TYR A 640 -19.29 7.49 27.02
C TYR A 640 -19.41 8.83 26.32
N THR A 641 -18.41 9.68 26.52
CA THR A 641 -18.37 10.98 25.84
C THR A 641 -17.71 10.83 24.46
N PRO A 642 -18.11 11.65 23.48
CA PRO A 642 -17.57 11.60 22.12
C PRO A 642 -16.04 11.60 21.97
N ASN A 643 -15.34 12.34 22.83
CA ASN A 643 -13.89 12.54 22.69
C ASN A 643 -13.05 11.43 23.31
N GLN A 644 -13.62 10.62 24.21
CA GLN A 644 -12.87 9.58 24.94
C GLN A 644 -12.22 8.54 24.02
N ASN A 645 -12.79 8.29 22.84
CA ASN A 645 -12.16 7.42 21.83
C ASN A 645 -10.81 8.00 21.38
N ARG A 646 -10.77 9.29 21.03
CA ARG A 646 -9.55 9.97 20.59
C ARG A 646 -8.54 10.03 21.73
N ASP A 647 -9.00 10.43 22.92
CA ASP A 647 -8.14 10.55 24.11
C ASP A 647 -7.43 9.23 24.44
N LEU A 648 -8.14 8.09 24.34
CA LEU A 648 -7.54 6.78 24.59
C LEU A 648 -6.51 6.41 23.51
N PHE A 649 -6.81 6.60 22.23
CA PHE A 649 -5.85 6.36 21.15
C PHE A 649 -4.58 7.21 21.32
N ASP A 650 -4.73 8.50 21.63
CA ASP A 650 -3.61 9.42 21.84
C ASP A 650 -2.77 9.00 23.05
N SER A 651 -3.40 8.58 24.15
CA SER A 651 -2.69 8.11 25.35
C SER A 651 -1.89 6.82 25.16
N LEU A 652 -2.34 5.95 24.24
CA LEU A 652 -1.70 4.67 23.95
C LEU A 652 -0.54 4.81 22.95
N GLY A 653 -0.52 5.88 22.15
CA GLY A 653 0.47 6.13 21.12
C GLY A 653 0.30 5.23 19.89
N ASP A 654 1.41 4.85 19.25
CA ASP A 654 1.38 4.00 18.05
C ASP A 654 1.04 2.55 18.41
N ILE A 655 -0.19 2.13 18.06
CA ILE A 655 -0.67 0.76 18.21
C ILE A 655 -0.42 -0.11 16.94
N GLY A 656 0.22 0.44 15.92
CA GLY A 656 0.51 -0.21 14.64
C GLY A 656 -0.69 -0.28 13.68
N ILE A 657 -1.71 0.56 13.89
CA ILE A 657 -2.81 0.82 12.96
C ILE A 657 -3.25 2.28 13.14
N ALA A 658 -3.30 3.03 12.03
CA ALA A 658 -3.56 4.46 12.08
C ALA A 658 -5.06 4.77 12.13
N PRO A 659 -5.54 5.56 13.10
CA PRO A 659 -6.94 5.98 13.12
C PRO A 659 -7.22 7.01 12.01
N VAL A 660 -8.37 6.88 11.36
CA VAL A 660 -8.93 7.89 10.44
C VAL A 660 -10.18 8.46 11.09
N PHE A 661 -10.05 9.64 11.66
CA PHE A 661 -11.12 10.28 12.41
C PHE A 661 -12.12 10.97 11.49
N PHE A 662 -13.39 10.90 11.87
CA PHE A 662 -14.51 11.60 11.24
C PHE A 662 -15.37 12.30 12.28
N ASP A 663 -15.78 13.53 11.96
CA ASP A 663 -16.85 14.23 12.68
C ASP A 663 -18.23 13.70 12.28
N SER A 664 -19.29 14.33 12.80
CA SER A 664 -20.66 13.96 12.48
C SER A 664 -21.00 14.31 11.03
N VAL A 665 -21.54 13.33 10.30
CA VAL A 665 -22.03 13.54 8.93
C VAL A 665 -23.54 13.85 8.96
N HIS A 666 -23.93 14.91 8.26
CA HIS A 666 -25.33 15.35 8.11
C HIS A 666 -25.60 15.72 6.65
N PHE A 667 -26.87 15.79 6.29
CA PHE A 667 -27.29 16.19 4.95
C PHE A 667 -27.54 17.70 4.91
N SER A 668 -26.92 18.41 3.98
CA SER A 668 -27.16 19.84 3.77
C SER A 668 -28.16 20.02 2.63
N ASP A 669 -29.31 20.63 2.94
CA ASP A 669 -30.30 21.00 1.93
C ASP A 669 -29.77 22.05 0.94
N LEU A 670 -28.79 22.88 1.36
CA LEU A 670 -28.19 23.90 0.52
C LEU A 670 -27.21 23.30 -0.50
N ALA A 671 -26.38 22.34 -0.07
CA ALA A 671 -25.42 21.68 -0.95
C ALA A 671 -26.05 20.51 -1.73
N ASP A 672 -27.26 20.08 -1.35
CA ASP A 672 -27.90 18.84 -1.80
C ASP A 672 -26.98 17.61 -1.67
N ASP A 673 -26.17 17.60 -0.60
CA ASP A 673 -25.17 16.56 -0.35
C ASP A 673 -24.87 16.40 1.15
N THR A 674 -24.22 15.29 1.49
CA THR A 674 -23.67 15.00 2.82
C THR A 674 -22.41 15.81 3.11
N ILE A 675 -22.40 16.44 4.29
CA ILE A 675 -21.27 17.22 4.79
C ILE A 675 -20.84 16.70 6.17
N GLU A 676 -19.54 16.80 6.44
CA GLU A 676 -18.94 16.48 7.73
C GLU A 676 -18.68 17.77 8.52
N SER A 677 -19.25 17.87 9.73
CA SER A 677 -19.00 18.98 10.64
C SER A 677 -19.29 18.61 12.10
N ALA A 678 -18.58 19.24 13.03
CA ALA A 678 -18.76 19.03 14.46
C ALA A 678 -20.14 19.48 14.99
N ALA A 679 -20.76 20.47 14.32
CA ALA A 679 -22.08 20.99 14.63
C ALA A 679 -23.05 20.73 13.47
N LEU A 680 -24.33 20.49 13.79
CA LEU A 680 -25.36 20.18 12.80
C LEU A 680 -25.71 21.38 11.89
N GLY A 681 -25.63 22.60 12.42
CA GLY A 681 -26.03 23.80 11.69
C GLY A 681 -27.50 23.76 11.24
N ASP A 682 -27.73 24.11 9.98
CA ASP A 682 -29.01 24.03 9.27
C ASP A 682 -29.22 22.67 8.55
N GLY A 683 -28.30 21.72 8.72
CA GLY A 683 -28.36 20.40 8.12
C GLY A 683 -29.33 19.44 8.82
N ARG A 684 -29.72 18.37 8.10
CA ARG A 684 -30.55 17.28 8.62
C ARG A 684 -29.68 16.15 9.16
N ALA A 685 -29.95 15.74 10.40
CA ALA A 685 -29.24 14.63 11.01
C ALA A 685 -29.64 13.29 10.36
N ILE A 686 -28.66 12.46 10.02
CA ILE A 686 -28.88 11.11 9.49
C ILE A 686 -28.87 10.12 10.66
N SER A 687 -30.05 9.59 11.02
CA SER A 687 -30.21 8.73 12.19
C SER A 687 -30.53 7.29 11.81
N GLY A 688 -29.69 6.34 12.25
CA GLY A 688 -29.94 4.91 12.09
C GLY A 688 -31.20 4.41 12.81
N THR A 689 -31.64 5.10 13.87
CA THR A 689 -32.92 4.81 14.54
C THR A 689 -34.09 5.22 13.66
N ALA A 690 -34.04 6.42 13.06
CA ALA A 690 -35.10 6.88 12.16
C ALA A 690 -35.24 5.97 10.92
N VAL A 691 -34.11 5.55 10.34
CA VAL A 691 -34.07 4.55 9.24
C VAL A 691 -34.80 3.27 9.65
N ARG A 692 -34.49 2.76 10.84
CA ARG A 692 -35.06 1.52 11.37
C ARG A 692 -36.57 1.65 11.60
N ASP A 693 -37.02 2.75 12.19
CA ASP A 693 -38.42 3.00 12.48
C ASP A 693 -39.27 3.09 11.20
N LEU A 694 -38.76 3.77 10.17
CA LEU A 694 -39.41 3.86 8.86
C LEU A 694 -39.52 2.49 8.18
N ILE A 695 -38.42 1.72 8.14
CA ILE A 695 -38.44 0.36 7.56
C ILE A 695 -39.38 -0.56 8.35
N ALA A 696 -39.37 -0.52 9.68
CA ALA A 696 -40.28 -1.31 10.50
C ALA A 696 -41.76 -0.99 10.22
N GLN A 697 -42.08 0.25 9.86
CA GLN A 697 -43.41 0.71 9.45
C GLN A 697 -43.74 0.40 7.98
N GLY A 698 -42.84 -0.23 7.22
CA GLY A 698 -43.03 -0.51 5.80
C GLY A 698 -42.92 0.73 4.91
N GLN A 699 -42.28 1.80 5.39
CA GLN A 699 -42.13 3.06 4.66
C GLN A 699 -40.76 3.17 3.98
N VAL A 700 -40.74 3.75 2.78
CA VAL A 700 -39.50 4.07 2.07
C VAL A 700 -38.73 5.15 2.83
N VAL A 701 -37.45 4.91 3.07
CA VAL A 701 -36.57 5.89 3.71
C VAL A 701 -36.21 6.97 2.69
N PRO A 702 -36.29 8.27 3.03
CA PRO A 702 -35.90 9.34 2.12
C PRO A 702 -34.45 9.19 1.61
N ASP A 703 -34.23 9.49 0.32
CA ASP A 703 -32.96 9.22 -0.37
C ASP A 703 -31.75 9.97 0.24
N TRP A 704 -31.98 11.16 0.78
CA TRP A 704 -30.99 11.97 1.50
C TRP A 704 -30.49 11.30 2.79
N CYS A 705 -31.27 10.35 3.35
CA CYS A 705 -30.94 9.61 4.54
C CYS A 705 -30.37 8.23 4.20
N MET A 706 -31.03 7.45 3.34
CA MET A 706 -30.57 6.15 2.85
C MET A 706 -30.91 6.04 1.37
N ARG A 707 -29.99 5.50 0.57
CA ARG A 707 -30.23 5.31 -0.86
C ARG A 707 -31.52 4.52 -1.11
N THR A 708 -32.29 4.98 -2.08
CA THR A 708 -33.59 4.40 -2.43
C THR A 708 -33.48 2.92 -2.84
N ASP A 709 -32.43 2.54 -3.57
CA ASP A 709 -32.19 1.14 -3.99
C ASP A 709 -31.99 0.19 -2.79
N ILE A 710 -31.29 0.64 -1.75
CA ILE A 710 -31.09 -0.12 -0.51
C ILE A 710 -32.38 -0.16 0.32
N SER A 711 -33.06 0.98 0.47
CA SER A 711 -34.32 1.05 1.21
C SER A 711 -35.40 0.16 0.58
N SER A 712 -35.57 0.23 -0.74
CA SER A 712 -36.56 -0.59 -1.46
C SER A 712 -36.26 -2.07 -1.32
N TRP A 713 -34.99 -2.47 -1.44
CA TRP A 713 -34.61 -3.87 -1.26
C TRP A 713 -34.90 -4.41 0.15
N LEU A 714 -34.65 -3.61 1.19
CA LEU A 714 -35.01 -4.01 2.57
C LEU A 714 -36.51 -4.22 2.69
N LEU A 715 -37.34 -3.32 2.14
CA LEU A 715 -38.80 -3.47 2.16
C LEU A 715 -39.28 -4.68 1.34
N GLU A 716 -38.63 -4.99 0.22
CA GLU A 716 -38.92 -6.20 -0.57
C GLU A 716 -38.64 -7.48 0.23
N MET A 717 -37.52 -7.54 0.97
CA MET A 717 -37.23 -8.66 1.86
C MET A 717 -38.31 -8.84 2.93
N GLN A 718 -38.75 -7.74 3.53
CA GLN A 718 -39.84 -7.74 4.52
C GLN A 718 -41.15 -8.23 3.91
N GLY A 719 -41.50 -7.74 2.71
CA GLY A 719 -42.68 -8.18 1.96
C GLY A 719 -42.63 -9.67 1.57
N ALA A 720 -41.43 -10.22 1.37
CA ALA A 720 -41.20 -11.64 1.12
C ALA A 720 -41.21 -12.50 2.41
N GLY A 721 -41.54 -11.93 3.56
CA GLY A 721 -41.63 -12.64 4.84
C GLY A 721 -40.27 -12.95 5.50
N GLN A 722 -39.19 -12.30 5.07
CA GLN A 722 -37.88 -12.46 5.70
C GLN A 722 -37.76 -11.56 6.94
N SER A 723 -37.23 -12.10 8.02
CA SER A 723 -36.99 -11.32 9.24
C SER A 723 -35.85 -10.31 9.03
N LEU A 724 -36.18 -9.02 9.15
CA LEU A 724 -35.23 -7.91 9.06
C LEU A 724 -34.61 -7.54 10.41
N PHE A 725 -35.29 -7.84 11.51
CA PHE A 725 -34.91 -7.42 12.85
C PHE A 725 -34.75 -8.62 13.78
N ILE A 726 -33.81 -8.53 14.71
CA ILE A 726 -33.66 -9.52 15.78
C ILE A 726 -34.89 -9.44 16.68
N GLU A 727 -35.56 -10.59 16.84
CA GLU A 727 -36.81 -10.74 17.60
C GLU A 727 -36.66 -10.68 19.12
#